data_AF-A0A534YLB8-F1
#
_entry.id   AF-A0A534YLB8-F1
#
_cell.length_a   1.000
_cell.length_b   1.000
_cell.length_c   1.000
_cell.angle_alpha   90.00
_cell.angle_beta   90.00
_cell.angle_gamma   90.00
#
_symmetry.space_group_name_H-M   'P 1'
#
loop_
_entity.id
_entity.type
_entity.pdbx_description
1 polymer ?
#
loop_
_entity_poly.entity_id
_entity_poly.type
_entity_poly.pdbx_seq_one_letter_code
_entity_poly.pdbx_strand_id
1 'polypeptide(L)'
;MNRPPPRPSPPHVPTCSNRFSLWNRPWRPAAGIAARRRSASRPPLSNAFARRLRPCSPPPPEISPPRPARCRRSWHCHGSLPGSAISARASAISARGSWKPTRKSGPAASRANLPCWPRRPSAAIARRRPASVASSRTQLELLGWLAEGSVEGSAPACSGQAGAAPISASSLVIVGDRKQSIYEFRGADVAGAGAFADRAIVEGAQSCVLRTSRRSRPSLVRFANALFRVALAPGENSFDTPFGEDDALEPFRTEGPRGPCAELLDVSRTVIESEAQVLADRIARVLLPSAPERVLDGDDPRPIRGGDIAILLRRATNVDVFRRALLRRRIPHIVLKGRGFYGSREVQDLLALLALAMDRDDAAALATVLRSPLGPLSDDALVVLARSGGRHGLVYRAMFDEQAARLLAPDDALALGRVASLVERLAREADRLGPATLLEAALSETDYLAAIAAGLAGEQAVANIEKLVSLARKHEISGGTARSFVALARRMEDLDQRESDAAVVEERDPHAVRMMTVHAAKGLEFPVVVVPECSSMSKPWGPSVLVDPQLGLALKVRSADGGPKRWGTSGKRIYEVHKERDAAQMRRLLYVACTRARDLLVLASRGGRNGRNGSKPGGAETWRTCLDAALPALDGLLRILPDGIDPAHSPALPDRRATADRQSAIGEALRAGTELPLPASDPALAAAVEEARMAVARVASPGASGRPTIVAPVTQLADASICARRYQLLYELGLDEHPAPGATPSRAAEMGTLAHKLLELAPLGLPRGERQAALLRLLDLEGGDGADPAHADVLAAVGAYLDDPLAARMARAGGPPRLHRELPFALRVDPGTGPSLVVRGQLDALLVDGDSATVIDYKLSRGSEAARYRFQLDAYALAADRLVDGAVPVRSALVFLRAKGPRIEEQAPREAGELRRIEGRLESAGSVLAEGRRTGRWPRIDVARCREIGCGFVRRCHGAEGEEVGSRAVP
;
A
#
# COMPACT_ATOMS: atom_id res chain seq x y z
N MET A 1 -70.13 34.19 17.62
CA MET A 1 -69.71 33.84 19.00
C MET A 1 -68.20 33.93 19.10
N ASN A 2 -67.71 34.39 20.26
CA ASN A 2 -66.37 34.35 20.86
C ASN A 2 -65.09 34.09 20.01
N ARG A 3 -64.17 35.06 20.07
CA ARG A 3 -62.70 34.81 20.11
C ARG A 3 -62.31 34.22 21.48
N PRO A 4 -61.06 33.76 21.63
CA PRO A 4 -60.29 34.04 22.85
C PRO A 4 -58.97 34.85 22.60
N PRO A 5 -58.35 35.46 23.65
CA PRO A 5 -57.22 36.40 23.54
C PRO A 5 -55.87 35.84 24.13
N PRO A 6 -54.76 36.61 24.16
CA PRO A 6 -53.40 36.09 24.45
C PRO A 6 -52.76 36.50 25.80
N ARG A 7 -51.64 35.83 26.15
CA ARG A 7 -50.46 36.22 26.99
C ARG A 7 -50.63 37.04 28.30
N PRO A 8 -49.79 36.74 29.30
CA PRO A 8 -48.89 37.79 29.82
C PRO A 8 -47.41 37.35 29.98
N SER A 9 -46.61 38.19 30.66
CA SER A 9 -45.13 38.21 30.73
C SER A 9 -44.62 38.25 32.20
N PRO A 10 -43.31 38.02 32.50
CA PRO A 10 -42.75 38.06 33.87
C PRO A 10 -42.34 39.50 34.29
N PRO A 11 -41.96 39.78 35.56
CA PRO A 11 -40.55 39.61 35.99
C PRO A 11 -40.35 39.29 37.50
N HIS A 12 -39.12 39.04 37.95
CA HIS A 12 -38.37 39.90 38.92
C HIS A 12 -36.95 39.37 39.22
N VAL A 13 -36.13 40.22 39.85
CA VAL A 13 -34.69 40.04 40.15
C VAL A 13 -34.44 40.55 41.58
N PRO A 14 -33.42 40.06 42.30
CA PRO A 14 -32.53 41.03 42.97
C PRO A 14 -31.02 40.75 42.87
N THR A 15 -30.32 41.85 42.61
CA THR A 15 -28.96 42.28 42.97
C THR A 15 -28.65 42.10 44.48
N CYS A 16 -27.43 42.27 45.04
CA CYS A 16 -26.06 42.61 44.60
C CYS A 16 -25.08 42.42 45.79
N SER A 17 -23.76 42.30 45.54
CA SER A 17 -22.74 42.92 46.42
C SER A 17 -21.33 42.99 45.79
N ASN A 18 -20.59 44.03 46.20
CA ASN A 18 -19.20 44.38 45.83
C ASN A 18 -18.17 43.57 46.68
N ARG A 19 -16.82 43.70 46.60
CA ARG A 19 -15.99 44.91 46.36
C ARG A 19 -14.47 44.60 46.17
N PHE A 20 -13.84 45.19 45.13
CA PHE A 20 -12.47 45.79 45.08
C PHE A 20 -11.21 44.90 45.35
N SER A 21 -10.00 45.16 44.81
CA SER A 21 -9.54 46.15 43.79
C SER A 21 -8.07 45.99 43.32
N LEU A 22 -7.84 46.18 42.00
CA LEU A 22 -6.63 46.78 41.33
C LEU A 22 -5.26 46.05 41.46
N TRP A 23 -4.19 46.31 40.69
CA TRP A 23 -3.83 47.36 39.68
C TRP A 23 -3.09 46.73 38.45
N ASN A 24 -2.72 47.58 37.47
CA ASN A 24 -1.78 47.35 36.33
C ASN A 24 -2.18 46.50 35.09
N ARG A 25 -2.62 47.26 34.07
CA ARG A 25 -2.44 47.12 32.61
C ARG A 25 -1.93 48.51 32.11
N PRO A 26 -1.78 48.87 30.80
CA PRO A 26 -2.22 48.28 29.51
C PRO A 26 -1.03 48.17 28.51
N TRP A 27 -1.09 48.05 27.16
CA TRP A 27 -2.10 48.36 26.09
C TRP A 27 -2.16 47.29 24.98
N ARG A 28 -3.31 47.25 24.29
CA ARG A 28 -3.53 46.78 22.90
C ARG A 28 -4.08 47.97 22.09
N PRO A 29 -4.17 47.92 20.76
CA PRO A 29 -5.47 47.60 20.14
C PRO A 29 -5.36 46.59 18.97
N ALA A 30 -6.31 45.72 18.61
CA ALA A 30 -7.76 45.57 18.84
C ALA A 30 -8.70 46.25 17.83
N ALA A 31 -9.51 45.43 17.12
CA ALA A 31 -10.77 45.80 16.47
C ALA A 31 -11.67 44.54 16.31
N GLY A 32 -12.99 44.70 16.44
CA GLY A 32 -14.02 43.70 16.16
C GLY A 32 -15.21 44.36 15.43
N ILE A 33 -15.89 43.68 14.50
CA ILE A 33 -17.12 42.89 14.71
C ILE A 33 -18.42 43.73 14.77
N ALA A 34 -19.47 43.23 14.08
CA ALA A 34 -20.90 43.62 14.07
C ALA A 34 -21.35 44.85 13.23
N ALA A 35 -22.65 45.04 12.89
CA ALA A 35 -23.70 44.10 12.40
C ALA A 35 -25.02 44.83 11.95
N ARG A 36 -25.74 44.24 10.98
CA ARG A 36 -27.23 44.31 10.71
C ARG A 36 -27.94 45.64 10.25
N ARG A 37 -28.30 45.65 8.95
CA ARG A 37 -29.66 45.78 8.31
C ARG A 37 -30.60 47.01 8.51
N ARG A 38 -31.28 47.39 7.39
CA ARG A 38 -32.49 48.24 7.18
C ARG A 38 -32.27 49.77 7.23
N SER A 39 -33.00 50.66 6.51
CA SER A 39 -33.84 50.57 5.27
C SER A 39 -34.34 51.97 4.79
N ALA A 40 -34.74 52.11 3.51
CA ALA A 40 -35.46 53.25 2.87
C ALA A 40 -34.62 54.53 2.51
N SER A 41 -34.54 54.96 1.22
CA SER A 41 -35.35 55.97 0.47
C SER A 41 -35.03 57.46 0.78
N ARG A 42 -34.88 58.44 -0.15
CA ARG A 42 -35.04 58.57 -1.63
C ARG A 42 -34.12 59.74 -2.16
N PRO A 43 -33.96 59.98 -3.50
CA PRO A 43 -33.11 61.04 -4.12
C PRO A 43 -33.94 62.33 -4.45
N PRO A 44 -33.45 63.48 -5.04
CA PRO A 44 -32.64 63.68 -6.29
C PRO A 44 -31.47 64.72 -6.14
N LEU A 45 -30.67 65.15 -7.15
CA LEU A 45 -30.97 65.95 -8.36
C LEU A 45 -29.82 66.02 -9.42
N SER A 46 -30.21 66.29 -10.68
CA SER A 46 -29.50 66.91 -11.84
C SER A 46 -28.01 66.62 -12.12
N ASN A 47 -27.60 66.15 -13.31
CA ASN A 47 -27.57 66.83 -14.63
C ASN A 47 -26.74 68.14 -14.66
N ALA A 48 -25.96 68.47 -15.70
CA ALA A 48 -25.40 67.73 -16.84
C ALA A 48 -24.45 68.69 -17.62
N PHE A 49 -23.54 68.20 -18.48
CA PHE A 49 -23.33 68.73 -19.84
C PHE A 49 -22.38 67.84 -20.67
N ALA A 50 -22.46 67.91 -22.00
CA ALA A 50 -21.60 67.22 -22.96
C ALA A 50 -21.47 68.02 -24.27
N ARG A 51 -20.46 67.72 -25.10
CA ARG A 51 -20.20 68.07 -26.54
C ARG A 51 -18.66 68.23 -26.75
N ARG A 52 -18.02 67.95 -27.91
CA ARG A 52 -18.40 67.25 -29.16
C ARG A 52 -17.14 66.86 -29.99
N LEU A 53 -17.23 65.76 -30.76
CA LEU A 53 -16.64 65.48 -32.11
C LEU A 53 -15.11 65.60 -32.40
N ARG A 54 -14.46 64.44 -32.64
CA ARG A 54 -13.84 63.91 -33.91
C ARG A 54 -13.16 64.87 -34.93
N PRO A 55 -12.22 64.38 -35.80
CA PRO A 55 -11.26 63.25 -35.70
C PRO A 55 -9.86 63.54 -36.39
N CYS A 56 -9.11 62.49 -36.78
CA CYS A 56 -7.97 62.41 -37.75
C CYS A 56 -6.52 62.18 -37.24
N SER A 57 -5.65 61.72 -38.15
CA SER A 57 -4.25 61.24 -38.04
C SER A 57 -3.59 61.37 -39.46
N PRO A 58 -2.27 61.19 -39.76
CA PRO A 58 -1.24 60.34 -39.13
C PRO A 58 0.19 61.03 -39.01
N PRO A 59 1.39 60.37 -39.03
CA PRO A 59 2.71 60.89 -38.56
C PRO A 59 3.75 61.18 -39.71
N PRO A 60 5.11 61.23 -39.55
CA PRO A 60 6.06 61.19 -38.40
C PRO A 60 6.97 62.47 -38.35
N PRO A 61 8.35 62.56 -38.40
CA PRO A 61 9.50 61.62 -38.50
C PRO A 61 10.65 61.69 -37.43
N GLU A 62 11.26 60.52 -37.17
CA GLU A 62 12.70 60.10 -37.04
C GLU A 62 13.93 61.01 -36.68
N ILE A 63 15.01 60.32 -36.21
CA ILE A 63 16.47 60.67 -36.09
C ILE A 63 17.03 61.21 -34.72
N SER A 64 18.28 60.82 -34.40
CA SER A 64 19.10 61.06 -33.15
C SER A 64 20.34 61.95 -33.46
N PRO A 65 21.47 62.09 -32.68
CA PRO A 65 21.94 61.60 -31.35
C PRO A 65 22.44 62.80 -30.45
N PRO A 66 23.50 62.79 -29.57
CA PRO A 66 24.35 61.75 -28.95
C PRO A 66 24.62 61.85 -27.40
N ARG A 67 25.58 61.05 -26.93
CA ARG A 67 26.17 60.85 -25.56
C ARG A 67 26.93 62.09 -24.98
N PRO A 68 27.11 62.22 -23.63
CA PRO A 68 28.09 61.47 -22.80
C PRO A 68 27.63 61.09 -21.35
N ALA A 69 28.40 60.44 -20.45
CA ALA A 69 29.33 59.28 -20.53
C ALA A 69 29.83 58.83 -19.11
N ARG A 70 30.20 57.54 -18.92
CA ARG A 70 30.83 56.90 -17.70
C ARG A 70 29.90 56.79 -16.46
N CYS A 71 29.98 55.84 -15.50
CA CYS A 71 30.71 54.55 -15.28
C CYS A 71 30.01 53.83 -14.06
N ARG A 72 30.31 52.63 -13.54
CA ARG A 72 31.30 51.54 -13.77
C ARG A 72 30.79 50.21 -13.14
N ARG A 73 31.02 49.04 -13.79
CA ARG A 73 31.05 47.64 -13.26
C ARG A 73 29.77 46.98 -12.70
N SER A 74 29.65 45.64 -12.60
CA SER A 74 29.71 44.55 -13.62
C SER A 74 29.90 43.16 -12.98
N TRP A 75 29.10 42.16 -13.34
CA TRP A 75 29.48 40.73 -13.37
C TRP A 75 28.80 40.08 -14.60
N HIS A 76 29.46 39.12 -15.25
CA HIS A 76 29.11 38.64 -16.59
C HIS A 76 28.65 37.17 -16.62
N CYS A 77 27.83 36.87 -17.63
CA CYS A 77 27.70 35.56 -18.27
C CYS A 77 27.73 35.77 -19.78
N HIS A 78 28.44 34.90 -20.50
CA HIS A 78 28.16 34.40 -21.86
C HIS A 78 29.29 33.43 -22.24
N GLY A 79 29.01 32.45 -23.11
CA GLY A 79 30.01 31.53 -23.66
C GLY A 79 29.86 31.43 -25.18
N SER A 80 30.80 30.75 -25.84
CA SER A 80 30.72 30.29 -27.25
C SER A 80 31.85 29.30 -27.58
N LEU A 81 31.65 28.51 -28.64
CA LEU A 81 32.69 27.69 -29.29
C LEU A 81 33.63 28.58 -30.13
N PRO A 82 34.88 28.16 -30.43
CA PRO A 82 35.11 27.52 -31.75
C PRO A 82 36.30 26.50 -31.81
N GLY A 83 36.45 25.84 -32.97
CA GLY A 83 37.77 25.76 -33.64
C GLY A 83 38.76 24.60 -33.38
N SER A 84 38.57 23.48 -34.09
CA SER A 84 39.60 22.73 -34.85
C SER A 84 41.05 22.47 -34.33
N ALA A 85 41.35 21.17 -34.15
CA ALA A 85 42.50 20.42 -34.74
C ALA A 85 43.91 20.36 -34.09
N ILE A 86 44.68 19.35 -34.56
CA ILE A 86 46.14 19.06 -34.48
C ILE A 86 46.67 18.15 -33.33
N SER A 87 47.41 17.08 -33.75
CA SER A 87 48.32 16.11 -33.06
C SER A 87 47.97 15.55 -31.66
N ALA A 88 48.01 14.24 -31.33
CA ALA A 88 48.81 13.06 -31.75
C ALA A 88 50.20 12.90 -31.07
N ARG A 89 50.57 11.62 -30.80
CA ARG A 89 51.73 11.04 -30.05
C ARG A 89 51.51 10.78 -28.56
N ALA A 90 52.11 9.75 -27.92
CA ALA A 90 52.70 8.48 -28.40
C ALA A 90 53.03 7.54 -27.20
N SER A 91 53.32 6.25 -27.49
CA SER A 91 54.03 5.25 -26.65
C SER A 91 53.38 4.83 -25.31
N ALA A 92 52.97 3.58 -25.00
CA ALA A 92 53.24 2.19 -25.46
C ALA A 92 54.39 1.44 -24.76
N ILE A 93 54.31 0.08 -24.79
CA ILE A 93 55.32 -0.94 -24.35
C ILE A 93 55.37 -1.13 -22.81
N SER A 94 55.43 -2.33 -22.19
CA SER A 94 55.45 -3.77 -22.62
C SER A 94 54.64 -4.62 -21.60
N ALA A 95 53.89 -5.67 -21.95
CA ALA A 95 54.28 -7.10 -22.08
C ALA A 95 54.88 -7.73 -20.79
N ARG A 96 54.69 -9.01 -20.42
CA ARG A 96 54.18 -10.26 -21.08
C ARG A 96 53.17 -10.96 -20.13
N GLY A 97 52.27 -11.89 -20.52
CA GLY A 97 52.49 -13.29 -20.96
C GLY A 97 52.45 -14.28 -19.75
N SER A 98 51.83 -15.47 -19.77
CA SER A 98 51.13 -16.21 -20.83
C SER A 98 50.31 -17.44 -20.33
N TRP A 99 49.16 -17.71 -20.97
CA TRP A 99 48.54 -19.04 -21.29
C TRP A 99 48.17 -20.10 -20.20
N LYS A 100 46.85 -20.39 -20.11
CA LYS A 100 46.12 -21.67 -20.44
C LYS A 100 46.89 -23.02 -20.40
N PRO A 101 46.26 -24.17 -19.98
CA PRO A 101 45.15 -24.75 -20.78
C PRO A 101 44.06 -25.69 -20.13
N THR A 102 42.88 -25.68 -20.76
CA THR A 102 41.92 -26.78 -21.11
C THR A 102 41.38 -27.88 -20.16
N ARG A 103 40.02 -27.93 -20.10
CA ARG A 103 39.07 -29.04 -20.39
C ARG A 103 38.75 -30.20 -19.39
N LYS A 104 37.42 -30.42 -19.30
CA LYS A 104 36.61 -31.68 -19.33
C LYS A 104 36.12 -32.35 -18.02
N SER A 105 34.91 -32.94 -18.16
CA SER A 105 34.23 -33.99 -17.36
C SER A 105 33.77 -33.69 -15.92
N GLY A 106 32.49 -34.02 -15.64
CA GLY A 106 32.00 -34.49 -14.33
C GLY A 106 31.88 -36.03 -14.33
N PRO A 107 31.03 -36.70 -13.49
CA PRO A 107 29.88 -36.14 -12.77
C PRO A 107 29.73 -36.57 -11.28
N ALA A 108 28.56 -36.23 -10.70
CA ALA A 108 27.84 -36.92 -9.62
C ALA A 108 28.07 -36.58 -8.11
N ALA A 109 26.95 -36.24 -7.47
CA ALA A 109 26.48 -36.64 -6.13
C ALA A 109 27.06 -36.03 -4.81
N SER A 110 26.18 -35.22 -4.18
CA SER A 110 25.68 -35.35 -2.78
C SER A 110 26.04 -34.28 -1.71
N ARG A 111 25.02 -34.03 -0.87
CA ARG A 111 24.98 -33.42 0.49
C ARG A 111 25.62 -32.03 0.75
N ALA A 112 24.72 -31.03 0.81
CA ALA A 112 24.62 -29.95 1.78
C ALA A 112 25.86 -29.43 2.56
N ASN A 113 26.18 -28.14 2.39
CA ASN A 113 26.11 -27.16 3.48
C ASN A 113 26.21 -25.68 3.00
N LEU A 114 25.71 -24.76 3.83
CA LEU A 114 26.00 -23.30 3.83
C LEU A 114 27.32 -23.05 4.62
N PRO A 115 27.95 -21.84 4.64
CA PRO A 115 27.38 -20.50 4.42
C PRO A 115 28.32 -19.46 3.71
N CYS A 116 28.05 -18.17 3.96
CA CYS A 116 28.90 -16.98 3.84
C CYS A 116 28.95 -16.17 2.53
N TRP A 117 28.59 -14.89 2.67
CA TRP A 117 28.76 -13.80 1.69
C TRP A 117 30.06 -13.02 1.94
N PRO A 118 30.65 -12.38 0.91
CA PRO A 118 31.44 -11.16 1.05
C PRO A 118 30.60 -9.90 0.74
N ARG A 119 30.54 -8.95 1.68
CA ARG A 119 30.02 -7.58 1.42
C ARG A 119 31.07 -6.73 0.67
N ARG A 120 30.67 -5.97 -0.36
CA ARG A 120 31.30 -4.71 -0.85
C ARG A 120 30.31 -3.94 -1.76
N PRO A 121 30.54 -2.65 -2.09
CA PRO A 121 29.64 -1.61 -1.59
C PRO A 121 28.68 -0.98 -2.62
N SER A 122 27.70 -0.24 -2.13
CA SER A 122 26.73 0.53 -2.91
C SER A 122 27.36 1.69 -3.70
N ALA A 123 27.08 1.76 -5.00
CA ALA A 123 27.25 2.96 -5.82
C ALA A 123 26.01 3.15 -6.71
N ALA A 124 25.00 3.86 -6.19
CA ALA A 124 23.71 4.02 -6.87
C ALA A 124 23.72 5.21 -7.85
N ILE A 125 23.65 4.93 -9.16
CA ILE A 125 23.36 5.95 -10.18
C ILE A 125 22.03 5.60 -10.87
N ALA A 126 20.96 6.23 -10.41
CA ALA A 126 19.60 5.98 -10.88
C ALA A 126 19.33 6.60 -12.27
N ARG A 127 19.67 5.89 -13.36
CA ARG A 127 19.18 6.23 -14.70
C ARG A 127 17.69 5.92 -14.82
N ARG A 128 16.85 6.96 -14.79
CA ARG A 128 15.41 6.85 -15.11
C ARG A 128 15.22 6.23 -16.50
N ARG A 129 14.52 5.10 -16.58
CA ARG A 129 13.97 4.61 -17.85
C ARG A 129 12.71 5.41 -18.20
N PRO A 130 12.58 6.02 -19.39
CA PRO A 130 11.28 6.42 -19.91
C PRO A 130 10.43 5.16 -20.16
N ALA A 131 9.10 5.30 -20.14
CA ALA A 131 8.19 4.18 -20.32
C ALA A 131 8.31 3.60 -21.75
N SER A 132 8.73 2.34 -21.85
CA SER A 132 8.75 1.61 -23.12
C SER A 132 7.32 1.33 -23.59
N VAL A 133 6.95 1.88 -24.75
CA VAL A 133 5.78 1.40 -25.50
C VAL A 133 6.02 -0.07 -25.82
N ALA A 134 5.07 -0.94 -25.47
CA ALA A 134 5.18 -2.37 -25.76
C ALA A 134 4.88 -2.62 -27.25
N SER A 135 5.91 -2.49 -28.10
CA SER A 135 5.90 -3.12 -29.42
C SER A 135 5.96 -4.64 -29.23
N SER A 136 5.15 -5.38 -30.00
CA SER A 136 5.24 -6.84 -29.98
C SER A 136 6.51 -7.29 -30.69
N ARG A 137 7.03 -8.48 -30.32
CA ARG A 137 8.17 -9.11 -31.01
C ARG A 137 7.92 -9.20 -32.52
N THR A 138 6.70 -9.52 -32.91
CA THR A 138 6.24 -9.59 -34.31
C THR A 138 6.34 -8.25 -35.05
N GLN A 139 6.19 -7.11 -34.36
CA GLN A 139 6.38 -5.78 -34.98
C GLN A 139 7.87 -5.46 -35.22
N LEU A 140 8.78 -5.97 -34.39
CA LEU A 140 10.22 -5.86 -34.62
C LEU A 140 10.70 -6.80 -35.73
N GLU A 141 10.16 -8.02 -35.79
CA GLU A 141 10.42 -8.99 -36.86
C GLU A 141 9.91 -8.45 -38.22
N LEU A 142 8.70 -7.88 -38.27
CA LEU A 142 8.17 -7.20 -39.46
C LEU A 142 9.03 -5.99 -39.89
N LEU A 143 9.57 -5.23 -38.93
CA LEU A 143 10.40 -4.05 -39.22
C LEU A 143 11.80 -4.46 -39.72
N GLY A 144 12.32 -5.62 -39.31
CA GLY A 144 13.49 -6.26 -39.93
C GLY A 144 13.21 -6.69 -41.37
N TRP A 145 12.10 -7.37 -41.62
CA TRP A 145 11.69 -7.81 -42.97
C TRP A 145 11.42 -6.63 -43.94
N LEU A 146 10.96 -5.49 -43.43
CA LEU A 146 10.80 -4.26 -44.22
C LEU A 146 12.12 -3.50 -44.46
N ALA A 147 13.20 -3.84 -43.74
CA ALA A 147 14.54 -3.29 -43.94
C ALA A 147 15.40 -4.16 -44.87
N GLU A 148 15.19 -5.49 -44.85
CA GLU A 148 15.84 -6.44 -45.76
C GLU A 148 15.09 -6.48 -47.11
N GLY A 149 15.46 -5.54 -47.99
CA GLY A 149 14.93 -5.44 -49.34
C GLY A 149 15.25 -6.66 -50.22
N SER A 150 14.29 -7.58 -50.30
CA SER A 150 14.19 -8.74 -51.22
C SER A 150 14.87 -10.05 -50.83
N VAL A 151 14.14 -11.14 -51.15
CA VAL A 151 14.51 -12.58 -51.16
C VAL A 151 14.78 -13.23 -49.80
N GLU A 152 14.32 -14.48 -49.71
CA GLU A 152 14.19 -15.35 -48.54
C GLU A 152 15.41 -15.42 -47.57
N GLY A 153 15.14 -15.14 -46.29
CA GLY A 153 15.66 -16.00 -45.22
C GLY A 153 16.97 -15.60 -44.54
N SER A 154 17.05 -14.40 -43.98
CA SER A 154 18.05 -14.07 -42.94
C SER A 154 17.40 -13.39 -41.72
N ALA A 155 18.16 -13.19 -40.64
CA ALA A 155 17.71 -12.51 -39.42
C ALA A 155 18.70 -11.40 -39.04
N PRO A 156 18.22 -10.22 -38.60
CA PRO A 156 19.03 -9.01 -38.59
C PRO A 156 20.22 -9.06 -37.62
N ALA A 157 21.36 -8.60 -38.12
CA ALA A 157 22.64 -8.65 -37.43
C ALA A 157 22.77 -7.62 -36.29
N CYS A 158 22.25 -7.94 -35.10
CA CYS A 158 22.53 -7.22 -33.85
C CYS A 158 24.01 -7.34 -33.36
N SER A 159 24.95 -7.70 -34.24
CA SER A 159 26.33 -8.10 -33.95
C SER A 159 27.39 -7.03 -34.25
N GLY A 160 27.02 -5.91 -34.88
CA GLY A 160 27.86 -4.70 -34.92
C GLY A 160 29.13 -4.78 -35.78
N GLN A 161 29.03 -5.25 -37.02
CA GLN A 161 30.13 -5.18 -38.00
C GLN A 161 29.96 -4.01 -38.99
N ALA A 162 31.08 -3.46 -39.47
CA ALA A 162 31.09 -2.47 -40.53
C ALA A 162 30.82 -3.13 -41.89
N GLY A 163 29.95 -2.52 -42.70
CA GLY A 163 29.50 -3.09 -43.99
C GLY A 163 28.02 -2.92 -44.30
N ALA A 164 27.22 -2.32 -43.39
CA ALA A 164 25.83 -2.00 -43.67
C ALA A 164 25.70 -1.04 -44.87
N ALA A 165 25.02 -1.50 -45.92
CA ALA A 165 24.69 -0.68 -47.09
C ALA A 165 23.76 0.49 -46.68
N PRO A 166 23.81 1.64 -47.39
CA PRO A 166 22.89 2.74 -47.14
C PRO A 166 21.44 2.28 -47.37
N ILE A 167 20.56 2.61 -46.42
CA ILE A 167 19.13 2.28 -46.47
C ILE A 167 18.55 2.91 -47.75
N SER A 168 18.04 2.07 -48.67
CA SER A 168 17.29 2.52 -49.84
C SER A 168 16.09 3.37 -49.41
N ALA A 169 15.78 4.41 -50.20
CA ALA A 169 14.78 5.46 -49.90
C ALA A 169 13.66 5.00 -48.95
N SER A 170 13.64 5.56 -47.73
CA SER A 170 12.95 4.98 -46.57
C SER A 170 11.46 4.73 -46.79
N SER A 171 11.09 3.46 -46.90
CA SER A 171 9.72 2.97 -47.12
C SER A 171 8.77 3.28 -45.95
N LEU A 172 8.12 4.44 -45.99
CA LEU A 172 7.14 4.86 -44.99
C LEU A 172 5.77 4.21 -45.24
N VAL A 173 5.49 3.11 -44.54
CA VAL A 173 4.18 2.45 -44.54
C VAL A 173 3.34 2.98 -43.37
N ILE A 174 2.18 3.57 -43.68
CA ILE A 174 1.22 4.09 -42.69
C ILE A 174 -0.08 3.29 -42.77
N VAL A 175 -0.58 2.82 -41.63
CA VAL A 175 -1.84 2.06 -41.53
C VAL A 175 -2.76 2.69 -40.48
N GLY A 176 -4.05 2.76 -40.78
CA GLY A 176 -5.04 3.35 -39.88
C GLY A 176 -6.47 3.27 -40.43
N ASP A 177 -7.43 3.67 -39.60
CA ASP A 177 -8.84 3.82 -39.98
C ASP A 177 -9.37 5.13 -39.39
N ARG A 178 -9.74 6.08 -40.26
CA ARG A 178 -10.33 7.38 -39.89
C ARG A 178 -11.53 7.21 -38.97
N LYS A 179 -12.37 6.20 -39.23
CA LYS A 179 -13.60 5.88 -38.48
C LYS A 179 -13.32 5.42 -37.04
N GLN A 180 -12.09 4.97 -36.75
CA GLN A 180 -11.64 4.53 -35.42
C GLN A 180 -10.77 5.57 -34.69
N SER A 181 -10.64 6.81 -35.18
CA SER A 181 -9.93 7.86 -34.45
C SER A 181 -10.78 8.41 -33.31
N ILE A 182 -10.42 8.06 -32.05
CA ILE A 182 -11.21 8.41 -30.86
C ILE A 182 -10.40 9.07 -29.73
N TYR A 183 -9.09 9.26 -29.92
CA TYR A 183 -8.16 9.85 -28.92
C TYR A 183 -7.90 11.34 -29.14
N GLU A 184 -8.88 12.08 -29.66
CA GLU A 184 -8.78 13.52 -29.94
C GLU A 184 -8.44 14.33 -28.68
N PHE A 185 -8.94 13.91 -27.51
CA PHE A 185 -8.57 14.42 -26.18
C PHE A 185 -7.09 14.19 -25.78
N ARG A 186 -6.31 13.47 -26.58
CA ARG A 186 -4.86 13.27 -26.44
C ARG A 186 -4.06 13.94 -27.58
N GLY A 187 -4.70 14.78 -28.39
CA GLY A 187 -4.07 15.45 -29.54
C GLY A 187 -4.08 14.65 -30.85
N ALA A 188 -4.89 13.59 -30.97
CA ALA A 188 -5.04 12.87 -32.23
C ALA A 188 -5.98 13.62 -33.19
N ASP A 189 -5.41 14.31 -34.18
CA ASP A 189 -6.16 15.02 -35.23
C ASP A 189 -6.50 14.08 -36.41
N VAL A 190 -7.76 14.15 -36.87
CA VAL A 190 -8.25 13.43 -38.06
C VAL A 190 -8.03 14.25 -39.33
N ALA A 191 -8.18 15.58 -39.25
CA ALA A 191 -8.07 16.45 -40.41
C ALA A 191 -6.63 16.47 -40.94
N GLY A 192 -5.65 16.68 -40.04
CA GLY A 192 -4.23 16.59 -40.37
C GLY A 192 -3.77 15.20 -40.83
N ALA A 193 -4.38 14.12 -40.32
CA ALA A 193 -4.09 12.76 -40.79
C ALA A 193 -4.61 12.50 -42.21
N GLY A 194 -5.81 13.00 -42.55
CA GLY A 194 -6.35 12.97 -43.91
C GLY A 194 -5.49 13.80 -44.87
N ALA A 195 -5.29 15.08 -44.56
CA ALA A 195 -4.50 16.00 -45.39
C ALA A 195 -3.01 15.58 -45.55
N PHE A 196 -2.47 14.78 -44.64
CA PHE A 196 -1.18 14.11 -44.82
C PHE A 196 -1.28 12.95 -45.83
N ALA A 197 -2.26 12.07 -45.68
CA ALA A 197 -2.45 10.93 -46.58
C ALA A 197 -2.75 11.36 -48.03
N ASP A 198 -3.64 12.34 -48.20
CA ASP A 198 -3.99 12.90 -49.51
C ASP A 198 -2.75 13.50 -50.20
N ARG A 199 -1.91 14.21 -49.45
CA ARG A 199 -0.65 14.75 -49.94
C ARG A 199 0.35 13.66 -50.31
N ALA A 200 0.52 12.65 -49.44
CA ALA A 200 1.43 11.54 -49.70
C ALA A 200 1.05 10.80 -51.00
N ILE A 201 -0.24 10.62 -51.27
CA ILE A 201 -0.75 10.01 -52.51
C ILE A 201 -0.42 10.90 -53.73
N VAL A 202 -0.59 12.22 -53.63
CA VAL A 202 -0.19 13.18 -54.68
C VAL A 202 1.33 13.22 -54.90
N GLU A 203 2.12 13.00 -53.84
CA GLU A 203 3.58 12.86 -53.87
C GLU A 203 4.04 11.46 -54.33
N GLY A 204 3.12 10.56 -54.71
CA GLY A 204 3.41 9.26 -55.34
C GLY A 204 3.28 8.03 -54.43
N ALA A 205 2.80 8.17 -53.20
CA ALA A 205 2.59 7.04 -52.30
C ALA A 205 1.42 6.14 -52.75
N GLN A 206 1.61 4.83 -52.68
CA GLN A 206 0.58 3.85 -53.02
C GLN A 206 -0.48 3.76 -51.93
N SER A 207 -1.76 3.93 -52.30
CA SER A 207 -2.91 3.69 -51.43
C SER A 207 -3.39 2.24 -51.54
N CYS A 208 -3.79 1.62 -50.42
CA CYS A 208 -4.33 0.26 -50.38
C CYS A 208 -5.50 0.19 -49.38
N VAL A 209 -6.67 -0.28 -49.83
CA VAL A 209 -7.90 -0.34 -49.04
C VAL A 209 -8.21 -1.78 -48.64
N LEU A 210 -8.18 -2.07 -47.33
CA LEU A 210 -8.45 -3.40 -46.79
C LEU A 210 -9.93 -3.57 -46.42
N ARG A 211 -10.78 -3.92 -47.41
CA ARG A 211 -12.23 -4.10 -47.22
C ARG A 211 -12.62 -5.39 -46.46
N THR A 212 -11.78 -6.42 -46.46
CA THR A 212 -12.13 -7.76 -45.95
C THR A 212 -12.14 -7.86 -44.41
N SER A 213 -13.33 -7.93 -43.81
CA SER A 213 -13.53 -8.21 -42.38
C SER A 213 -13.43 -9.71 -42.07
N ARG A 214 -12.33 -10.10 -41.41
CA ARG A 214 -12.12 -11.47 -40.88
C ARG A 214 -12.68 -11.69 -39.47
N ARG A 215 -13.15 -10.61 -38.83
CA ARG A 215 -13.67 -10.59 -37.46
C ARG A 215 -15.13 -11.05 -37.40
N SER A 216 -16.04 -10.23 -37.90
CA SER A 216 -17.47 -10.34 -37.58
C SER A 216 -18.22 -11.27 -38.54
N ARG A 217 -19.29 -11.92 -38.07
CA ARG A 217 -20.21 -12.70 -38.92
C ARG A 217 -20.82 -11.83 -40.05
N PRO A 218 -21.18 -12.41 -41.21
CA PRO A 218 -21.74 -11.66 -42.35
C PRO A 218 -22.91 -10.73 -42.02
N SER A 219 -23.83 -11.17 -41.16
CA SER A 219 -24.96 -10.37 -40.69
C SER A 219 -24.54 -9.12 -39.90
N LEU A 220 -23.53 -9.23 -39.03
CA LEU A 220 -22.97 -8.07 -38.29
C LEU A 220 -22.23 -7.09 -39.21
N VAL A 221 -21.57 -7.59 -40.25
CA VAL A 221 -20.93 -6.75 -41.27
C VAL A 221 -21.99 -5.99 -42.09
N ARG A 222 -23.08 -6.66 -42.51
CA ARG A 222 -24.23 -6.01 -43.15
C ARG A 222 -24.89 -4.96 -42.24
N PHE A 223 -25.11 -5.29 -40.96
CA PHE A 223 -25.63 -4.35 -39.95
C PHE A 223 -24.74 -3.11 -39.80
N ALA A 224 -23.43 -3.29 -39.69
CA ALA A 224 -22.49 -2.17 -39.56
C ALA A 224 -22.49 -1.28 -40.82
N ASN A 225 -22.39 -1.87 -42.01
CA ASN A 225 -22.41 -1.10 -43.27
C ASN A 225 -23.73 -0.31 -43.43
N ALA A 226 -24.87 -0.91 -43.08
CA ALA A 226 -26.17 -0.23 -43.12
C ALA A 226 -26.27 0.92 -42.10
N LEU A 227 -25.91 0.66 -40.83
CA LEU A 227 -25.94 1.68 -39.77
C LEU A 227 -25.02 2.86 -40.08
N PHE A 228 -23.78 2.60 -40.51
CA PHE A 228 -22.78 3.66 -40.64
C PHE A 228 -22.84 4.43 -41.97
N ARG A 229 -23.50 3.93 -43.01
CA ARG A 229 -23.92 4.78 -44.15
C ARG A 229 -24.85 5.92 -43.72
N VAL A 230 -25.71 5.69 -42.72
CA VAL A 230 -26.61 6.71 -42.16
C VAL A 230 -25.91 7.52 -41.06
N ALA A 231 -25.28 6.84 -40.10
CA ALA A 231 -24.68 7.47 -38.93
C ALA A 231 -23.33 8.18 -39.20
N LEU A 232 -22.65 7.88 -40.32
CA LEU A 232 -21.47 8.59 -40.81
C LEU A 232 -21.73 9.11 -42.24
N ALA A 233 -22.90 9.71 -42.45
CA ALA A 233 -23.23 10.44 -43.67
C ALA A 233 -22.24 11.61 -43.93
N PRO A 234 -22.11 12.08 -45.18
CA PRO A 234 -21.28 13.24 -45.52
C PRO A 234 -21.63 14.51 -44.74
N GLY A 235 -20.60 15.25 -44.33
CA GLY A 235 -20.70 16.54 -43.66
C GLY A 235 -19.63 17.50 -44.19
N GLU A 236 -19.80 18.79 -43.94
CA GLU A 236 -18.96 19.86 -44.50
C GLU A 236 -17.67 20.12 -43.70
N ASN A 237 -17.51 19.52 -42.51
CA ASN A 237 -16.38 19.75 -41.63
C ASN A 237 -15.20 18.83 -41.92
N SER A 238 -13.98 19.35 -41.82
CA SER A 238 -12.72 18.59 -42.03
C SER A 238 -12.44 17.49 -40.98
N PHE A 239 -13.25 17.41 -39.92
CA PHE A 239 -13.19 16.36 -38.88
C PHE A 239 -14.33 15.33 -38.98
N ASP A 240 -15.24 15.46 -39.96
CA ASP A 240 -16.18 14.41 -40.31
C ASP A 240 -15.46 13.27 -41.04
N THR A 241 -15.92 12.03 -40.82
CA THR A 241 -15.37 10.84 -41.48
C THR A 241 -16.49 10.14 -42.24
N PRO A 242 -16.81 10.61 -43.47
CA PRO A 242 -17.88 10.03 -44.28
C PRO A 242 -17.61 8.54 -44.55
N PHE A 243 -18.69 7.75 -44.58
CA PHE A 243 -18.65 6.33 -44.90
C PHE A 243 -18.91 6.13 -46.41
N GLY A 244 -17.84 6.03 -47.19
CA GLY A 244 -17.89 5.80 -48.64
C GLY A 244 -18.03 4.32 -49.00
N GLU A 245 -17.94 4.02 -50.30
CA GLU A 245 -17.92 2.63 -50.79
C GLU A 245 -16.65 1.89 -50.35
N ASP A 246 -15.50 2.58 -50.30
CA ASP A 246 -14.24 2.05 -49.76
C ASP A 246 -14.27 1.73 -48.26
N ASP A 247 -15.19 2.34 -47.51
CA ASP A 247 -15.38 2.05 -46.08
C ASP A 247 -16.29 0.84 -45.83
N ALA A 248 -17.02 0.37 -46.85
CA ALA A 248 -17.94 -0.76 -46.74
C ALA A 248 -17.17 -2.09 -46.66
N LEU A 249 -17.31 -2.78 -45.53
CA LEU A 249 -16.56 -4.01 -45.28
C LEU A 249 -17.23 -5.22 -45.91
N GLU A 250 -16.42 -6.14 -46.41
CA GLU A 250 -16.82 -7.43 -46.99
C GLU A 250 -16.57 -8.55 -45.97
N PRO A 251 -17.53 -9.46 -45.69
CA PRO A 251 -17.34 -10.50 -44.69
C PRO A 251 -16.55 -11.70 -45.22
N PHE A 252 -15.59 -12.19 -44.44
CA PHE A 252 -14.81 -13.40 -44.74
C PHE A 252 -15.33 -14.66 -44.02
N ARG A 253 -16.06 -14.51 -42.89
CA ARG A 253 -16.66 -15.63 -42.17
C ARG A 253 -17.84 -16.22 -42.97
N THR A 254 -18.06 -17.52 -42.83
CA THR A 254 -19.25 -18.23 -43.36
C THR A 254 -20.56 -17.70 -42.78
N GLU A 255 -21.67 -17.88 -43.51
CA GLU A 255 -23.01 -17.61 -42.98
C GLU A 255 -23.39 -18.69 -41.94
N GLY A 256 -23.36 -18.31 -40.66
CA GLY A 256 -24.03 -19.09 -39.60
C GLY A 256 -25.56 -18.97 -39.66
N PRO A 257 -26.31 -19.56 -38.70
CA PRO A 257 -27.77 -19.62 -38.73
C PRO A 257 -28.44 -18.25 -38.92
N ARG A 258 -29.50 -18.23 -39.75
CA ARG A 258 -30.27 -17.04 -40.12
C ARG A 258 -31.03 -16.48 -38.91
N GLY A 259 -30.92 -15.18 -38.70
CA GLY A 259 -31.62 -14.45 -37.64
C GLY A 259 -31.00 -13.08 -37.37
N PRO A 260 -31.65 -12.25 -36.53
CA PRO A 260 -31.12 -10.96 -36.11
C PRO A 260 -29.81 -11.15 -35.34
N CYS A 261 -28.81 -10.32 -35.67
CA CYS A 261 -27.44 -10.40 -35.12
C CYS A 261 -27.10 -9.22 -34.20
N ALA A 262 -27.94 -8.19 -34.23
CA ALA A 262 -27.94 -7.08 -33.32
C ALA A 262 -29.28 -7.04 -32.56
N GLU A 263 -29.24 -6.58 -31.32
CA GLU A 263 -30.41 -6.38 -30.47
C GLU A 263 -30.47 -4.95 -29.95
N LEU A 264 -31.68 -4.44 -29.76
CA LEU A 264 -31.94 -3.16 -29.09
C LEU A 264 -32.90 -3.41 -27.92
N LEU A 265 -32.36 -3.44 -26.71
CA LEU A 265 -33.12 -3.51 -25.47
C LEU A 265 -33.76 -2.14 -25.25
N ASP A 266 -35.07 -2.03 -25.51
CA ASP A 266 -35.82 -0.77 -25.38
C ASP A 266 -36.50 -0.72 -24.01
N VAL A 267 -35.88 -0.01 -23.08
CA VAL A 267 -36.22 -0.03 -21.66
C VAL A 267 -37.28 1.02 -21.37
N SER A 268 -38.46 0.59 -20.92
CA SER A 268 -39.64 1.45 -20.69
C SER A 268 -39.42 2.48 -19.59
N ARG A 269 -38.48 2.21 -18.67
CA ARG A 269 -38.17 3.04 -17.50
C ARG A 269 -36.97 3.96 -17.75
N THR A 270 -37.06 5.20 -17.27
CA THR A 270 -36.05 6.25 -17.52
C THR A 270 -34.84 6.24 -16.57
N VAL A 271 -34.86 5.45 -15.49
CA VAL A 271 -33.78 5.35 -14.50
C VAL A 271 -32.70 4.34 -14.93
N ILE A 272 -31.42 4.68 -14.72
CA ILE A 272 -30.26 3.89 -15.16
C ILE A 272 -30.21 2.50 -14.49
N GLU A 273 -30.73 2.39 -13.27
CA GLU A 273 -30.87 1.14 -12.51
C GLU A 273 -31.79 0.12 -13.21
N SER A 274 -32.79 0.59 -13.95
CA SER A 274 -33.70 -0.28 -14.72
C SER A 274 -33.02 -0.78 -16.00
N GLU A 275 -32.27 0.07 -16.69
CA GLU A 275 -31.46 -0.32 -17.85
C GLU A 275 -30.41 -1.36 -17.46
N ALA A 276 -29.70 -1.11 -16.35
CA ALA A 276 -28.74 -2.06 -15.79
C ALA A 276 -29.39 -3.40 -15.40
N GLN A 277 -30.61 -3.39 -14.86
CA GLN A 277 -31.34 -4.61 -14.54
C GLN A 277 -31.77 -5.39 -15.79
N VAL A 278 -32.33 -4.72 -16.78
CA VAL A 278 -32.74 -5.34 -18.06
C VAL A 278 -31.54 -5.94 -18.79
N LEU A 279 -30.42 -5.22 -18.80
CA LEU A 279 -29.15 -5.69 -19.38
C LEU A 279 -28.61 -6.92 -18.63
N ALA A 280 -28.56 -6.90 -17.30
CA ALA A 280 -28.12 -8.04 -16.50
C ALA A 280 -29.06 -9.25 -16.65
N ASP A 281 -30.36 -9.03 -16.77
CA ASP A 281 -31.35 -10.09 -17.02
C ASP A 281 -31.21 -10.67 -18.43
N ARG A 282 -30.90 -9.87 -19.47
CA ARG A 282 -30.59 -10.40 -20.80
C ARG A 282 -29.29 -11.21 -20.81
N ILE A 283 -28.22 -10.71 -20.19
CA ILE A 283 -26.96 -11.47 -20.03
C ILE A 283 -27.22 -12.79 -19.29
N ALA A 284 -28.00 -12.78 -18.22
CA ALA A 284 -28.36 -14.00 -17.49
C ALA A 284 -29.07 -15.03 -18.38
N ARG A 285 -29.94 -14.61 -19.31
CA ARG A 285 -30.58 -15.54 -20.27
C ARG A 285 -29.60 -16.08 -21.31
N VAL A 286 -28.71 -15.24 -21.84
CA VAL A 286 -27.69 -15.62 -22.85
C VAL A 286 -26.66 -16.62 -22.28
N LEU A 287 -26.44 -16.61 -20.96
CA LEU A 287 -25.56 -17.56 -20.26
C LEU A 287 -26.24 -18.88 -19.86
N LEU A 288 -27.52 -19.09 -20.18
CA LEU A 288 -28.18 -20.38 -19.93
C LEU A 288 -27.73 -21.43 -20.96
N PRO A 289 -27.50 -22.69 -20.59
CA PRO A 289 -27.19 -23.76 -21.55
C PRO A 289 -28.27 -23.96 -22.64
N SER A 290 -29.53 -23.67 -22.29
CA SER A 290 -30.70 -23.72 -23.16
C SER A 290 -30.93 -22.47 -24.02
N ALA A 291 -30.08 -21.44 -23.90
CA ALA A 291 -30.13 -20.28 -24.77
C ALA A 291 -29.92 -20.70 -26.25
N PRO A 292 -30.60 -20.08 -27.23
CA PRO A 292 -30.35 -20.36 -28.65
C PRO A 292 -29.05 -19.74 -29.18
N GLU A 293 -28.51 -18.72 -28.51
CA GLU A 293 -27.32 -17.99 -28.98
C GLU A 293 -26.03 -18.83 -28.82
N ARG A 294 -25.17 -18.85 -29.85
CA ARG A 294 -23.94 -19.66 -29.92
C ARG A 294 -22.75 -18.85 -30.40
N VAL A 295 -21.58 -19.18 -29.87
CA VAL A 295 -20.27 -18.69 -30.35
C VAL A 295 -19.75 -19.62 -31.44
N LEU A 296 -19.25 -19.04 -32.54
CA LEU A 296 -18.62 -19.78 -33.64
C LEU A 296 -17.09 -19.62 -33.55
N ASP A 297 -16.44 -20.65 -32.99
CA ASP A 297 -14.98 -20.78 -32.83
C ASP A 297 -14.45 -21.96 -33.66
N GLY A 298 -14.42 -21.77 -34.98
CA GLY A 298 -14.22 -22.86 -35.95
C GLY A 298 -15.56 -23.40 -36.45
N ASP A 299 -15.59 -24.68 -36.80
CA ASP A 299 -16.79 -25.33 -37.36
C ASP A 299 -17.86 -25.65 -36.27
N ASP A 300 -17.44 -25.83 -35.01
CA ASP A 300 -18.33 -26.21 -33.91
C ASP A 300 -19.00 -25.01 -33.17
N PRO A 301 -20.34 -24.94 -33.10
CA PRO A 301 -21.06 -23.90 -32.36
C PRO A 301 -21.18 -24.22 -30.86
N ARG A 302 -20.48 -23.45 -30.01
CA ARG A 302 -20.49 -23.65 -28.54
C ARG A 302 -21.40 -22.66 -27.79
N PRO A 303 -21.88 -22.99 -26.57
CA PRO A 303 -22.54 -22.02 -25.69
C PRO A 303 -21.65 -20.81 -25.34
N ILE A 304 -22.30 -19.68 -25.04
CA ILE A 304 -21.67 -18.44 -24.59
C ILE A 304 -21.28 -18.57 -23.12
N ARG A 305 -20.06 -18.13 -22.78
CA ARG A 305 -19.51 -18.05 -21.42
C ARG A 305 -19.34 -16.58 -21.04
N GLY A 306 -19.24 -16.25 -19.74
CA GLY A 306 -19.16 -14.84 -19.33
C GLY A 306 -17.93 -14.10 -19.89
N GLY A 307 -16.78 -14.78 -20.03
CA GLY A 307 -15.56 -14.22 -20.63
C GLY A 307 -15.67 -13.89 -22.13
N ASP A 308 -16.71 -14.39 -22.81
CA ASP A 308 -17.05 -14.03 -24.19
C ASP A 308 -17.79 -12.68 -24.29
N ILE A 309 -18.27 -12.14 -23.17
CA ILE A 309 -19.15 -10.97 -23.10
C ILE A 309 -18.38 -9.74 -22.61
N ALA A 310 -18.35 -8.69 -23.42
CA ALA A 310 -17.82 -7.38 -23.02
C ALA A 310 -18.91 -6.31 -22.93
N ILE A 311 -19.00 -5.62 -21.78
CA ILE A 311 -19.85 -4.44 -21.60
C ILE A 311 -19.01 -3.19 -21.89
N LEU A 312 -19.33 -2.48 -22.97
CA LEU A 312 -18.56 -1.35 -23.50
C LEU A 312 -19.24 -0.02 -23.17
N LEU A 313 -18.81 0.60 -22.07
CA LEU A 313 -19.35 1.86 -21.57
C LEU A 313 -18.72 3.08 -22.28
N ARG A 314 -19.53 4.09 -22.62
CA ARG A 314 -19.03 5.36 -23.18
C ARG A 314 -18.17 6.15 -22.17
N ARG A 315 -18.52 6.06 -20.88
CA ARG A 315 -17.85 6.73 -19.76
C ARG A 315 -17.84 5.81 -18.54
N ALA A 316 -16.82 5.90 -17.68
CA ALA A 316 -16.75 5.10 -16.46
C ALA A 316 -17.77 5.50 -15.36
N THR A 317 -18.61 6.52 -15.63
CA THR A 317 -19.49 7.15 -14.63
C THR A 317 -20.51 6.18 -14.02
N ASN A 318 -21.16 5.33 -14.82
CA ASN A 318 -22.25 4.45 -14.36
C ASN A 318 -21.83 2.99 -14.18
N VAL A 319 -20.52 2.69 -14.23
CA VAL A 319 -19.95 1.33 -14.03
C VAL A 319 -20.56 0.63 -12.82
N ASP A 320 -20.66 1.30 -11.67
CA ASP A 320 -21.21 0.74 -10.43
C ASP A 320 -22.69 0.36 -10.52
N VAL A 321 -23.47 0.97 -11.41
CA VAL A 321 -24.89 0.62 -11.59
C VAL A 321 -25.01 -0.73 -12.30
N PHE A 322 -24.23 -0.92 -13.37
CA PHE A 322 -24.14 -2.19 -14.09
C PHE A 322 -23.46 -3.28 -13.26
N ARG A 323 -22.35 -2.98 -12.56
CA ARG A 323 -21.67 -3.88 -11.59
C ARG A 323 -22.65 -4.42 -10.56
N ARG A 324 -23.42 -3.54 -9.90
CA ARG A 324 -24.45 -3.93 -8.91
C ARG A 324 -25.64 -4.68 -9.52
N ALA A 325 -25.89 -4.61 -10.83
CA ALA A 325 -26.90 -5.43 -11.49
C ALA A 325 -26.38 -6.86 -11.77
N LEU A 326 -25.13 -7.00 -12.21
CA LEU A 326 -24.46 -8.30 -12.38
C LEU A 326 -24.31 -9.03 -11.04
N LEU A 327 -23.88 -8.34 -9.97
CA LEU A 327 -23.80 -8.89 -8.61
C LEU A 327 -25.14 -9.44 -8.12
N ARG A 328 -26.24 -8.70 -8.31
CA ARG A 328 -27.61 -9.15 -7.94
C ARG A 328 -28.13 -10.33 -8.79
N ARG A 329 -27.47 -10.66 -9.90
CA ARG A 329 -27.68 -11.89 -10.69
C ARG A 329 -26.60 -12.96 -10.48
N ARG A 330 -25.63 -12.72 -9.57
CA ARG A 330 -24.43 -13.56 -9.34
C ARG A 330 -23.63 -13.87 -10.62
N ILE A 331 -23.58 -12.92 -11.55
CA ILE A 331 -22.78 -13.05 -12.77
C ILE A 331 -21.33 -12.65 -12.46
N PRO A 332 -20.32 -13.53 -12.63
CA PRO A 332 -18.92 -13.17 -12.47
C PRO A 332 -18.54 -12.08 -13.48
N HIS A 333 -17.73 -11.11 -13.05
CA HIS A 333 -17.39 -9.94 -13.88
C HIS A 333 -16.09 -9.28 -13.44
N ILE A 334 -15.40 -8.64 -14.38
CA ILE A 334 -14.12 -7.94 -14.18
C ILE A 334 -14.26 -6.51 -14.70
N VAL A 335 -13.83 -5.52 -13.92
CA VAL A 335 -13.89 -4.10 -14.31
C VAL A 335 -12.51 -3.58 -14.71
N LEU A 336 -12.19 -3.67 -16.01
CA LEU A 336 -10.91 -3.23 -16.55
C LEU A 336 -10.84 -1.70 -16.53
N LYS A 337 -9.95 -1.16 -15.66
CA LYS A 337 -9.78 0.29 -15.40
C LYS A 337 -11.09 0.94 -14.92
N GLY A 338 -11.66 0.35 -13.86
CA GLY A 338 -12.83 0.87 -13.13
C GLY A 338 -12.59 2.21 -12.43
N ARG A 339 -13.46 2.54 -11.48
CA ARG A 339 -13.21 3.66 -10.56
C ARG A 339 -11.99 3.36 -9.68
N GLY A 340 -11.34 4.43 -9.21
CA GLY A 340 -10.06 4.32 -8.52
C GLY A 340 -10.17 3.56 -7.20
N PHE A 341 -9.29 2.58 -7.03
CA PHE A 341 -9.07 1.80 -5.80
C PHE A 341 -9.12 2.63 -4.51
N TYR A 342 -8.49 3.80 -4.51
CA TYR A 342 -8.45 4.70 -3.35
C TYR A 342 -9.80 5.27 -2.93
N GLY A 343 -10.80 5.31 -3.81
CA GLY A 343 -12.16 5.78 -3.53
C GLY A 343 -13.12 4.67 -3.09
N SER A 344 -12.66 3.42 -2.96
CA SER A 344 -13.47 2.31 -2.45
C SER A 344 -13.62 2.40 -0.92
N ARG A 345 -14.81 2.08 -0.38
CA ARG A 345 -15.19 2.42 1.01
C ARG A 345 -14.20 1.83 2.02
N GLU A 346 -13.87 0.56 1.84
CA GLU A 346 -12.96 -0.20 2.69
C GLU A 346 -11.53 0.36 2.72
N VAL A 347 -11.12 1.05 1.66
CA VAL A 347 -9.85 1.78 1.60
C VAL A 347 -9.97 3.12 2.33
N GLN A 348 -11.08 3.85 2.14
CA GLN A 348 -11.35 5.13 2.82
C GLN A 348 -11.53 4.97 4.33
N ASP A 349 -12.28 3.97 4.80
CA ASP A 349 -12.49 3.68 6.23
C ASP A 349 -11.13 3.45 6.95
N LEU A 350 -10.24 2.65 6.35
CA LEU A 350 -8.91 2.34 6.91
C LEU A 350 -7.92 3.50 6.79
N LEU A 351 -7.94 4.26 5.69
CA LEU A 351 -7.13 5.48 5.55
C LEU A 351 -7.59 6.58 6.51
N ALA A 352 -8.90 6.67 6.79
CA ALA A 352 -9.45 7.55 7.81
C ALA A 352 -9.04 7.13 9.22
N LEU A 353 -8.99 5.83 9.53
CA LEU A 353 -8.48 5.34 10.82
C LEU A 353 -7.00 5.71 11.02
N LEU A 354 -6.15 5.51 10.00
CA LEU A 354 -4.75 5.95 10.05
C LEU A 354 -4.64 7.47 10.17
N ALA A 355 -5.44 8.24 9.44
CA ALA A 355 -5.45 9.69 9.53
C ALA A 355 -5.80 10.16 10.96
N LEU A 356 -6.88 9.63 11.55
CA LEU A 356 -7.38 9.99 12.86
C LEU A 356 -6.40 9.61 14.00
N ALA A 357 -5.68 8.50 13.85
CA ALA A 357 -4.61 8.11 14.77
C ALA A 357 -3.42 9.09 14.76
N MET A 358 -3.19 9.80 13.64
CA MET A 358 -2.06 10.71 13.45
C MET A 358 -2.41 12.20 13.51
N ASP A 359 -3.68 12.55 13.40
CA ASP A 359 -4.26 13.89 13.50
C ASP A 359 -5.69 13.79 14.06
N ARG A 360 -5.87 14.25 15.30
CA ARG A 360 -7.15 14.19 16.04
C ARG A 360 -8.08 15.35 15.72
N ASP A 361 -7.62 16.34 14.94
CA ASP A 361 -8.43 17.48 14.49
C ASP A 361 -8.99 17.28 13.06
N ASP A 362 -8.63 16.18 12.36
CA ASP A 362 -9.26 15.77 11.10
C ASP A 362 -10.70 15.27 11.33
N ALA A 363 -11.63 16.22 11.41
CA ALA A 363 -13.06 15.98 11.60
C ALA A 363 -13.70 15.15 10.47
N ALA A 364 -13.10 15.09 9.29
CA ALA A 364 -13.58 14.25 8.18
C ALA A 364 -13.16 12.79 8.41
N ALA A 365 -11.90 12.54 8.79
CA ALA A 365 -11.45 11.23 9.21
C ALA A 365 -12.26 10.70 10.41
N LEU A 366 -12.51 11.56 11.41
CA LEU A 366 -13.37 11.25 12.56
C LEU A 366 -14.80 10.85 12.14
N ALA A 367 -15.43 11.62 11.25
CA ALA A 367 -16.78 11.33 10.77
C ALA A 367 -16.85 10.03 9.94
N THR A 368 -15.82 9.72 9.16
CA THR A 368 -15.71 8.45 8.42
C THR A 368 -15.55 7.27 9.38
N VAL A 369 -14.60 7.34 10.33
CA VAL A 369 -14.36 6.27 11.30
C VAL A 369 -15.62 6.00 12.14
N LEU A 370 -16.26 7.04 12.69
CA LEU A 370 -17.51 6.94 13.46
C LEU A 370 -18.78 6.65 12.63
N ARG A 371 -18.65 6.38 11.32
CA ARG A 371 -19.74 5.87 10.45
C ARG A 371 -19.36 4.57 9.72
N SER A 372 -18.15 4.07 9.96
CA SER A 372 -17.62 2.84 9.38
C SER A 372 -17.96 1.64 10.27
N PRO A 373 -17.84 0.40 9.78
CA PRO A 373 -17.88 -0.79 10.64
C PRO A 373 -16.84 -0.82 11.78
N LEU A 374 -15.82 0.07 11.81
CA LEU A 374 -14.88 0.21 12.94
C LEU A 374 -15.53 0.90 14.16
N GLY A 375 -16.51 1.76 13.91
CA GLY A 375 -17.26 2.51 14.91
C GLY A 375 -18.66 2.79 14.38
N PRO A 376 -19.57 1.79 14.38
CA PRO A 376 -20.83 1.84 13.63
C PRO A 376 -21.92 2.66 14.36
N LEU A 377 -21.63 3.93 14.66
CA LEU A 377 -22.57 4.80 15.39
C LEU A 377 -23.76 5.23 14.51
N SER A 378 -24.89 5.45 15.18
CA SER A 378 -26.11 6.01 14.59
C SER A 378 -25.92 7.48 14.16
N ASP A 379 -26.73 7.93 13.18
CA ASP A 379 -26.76 9.35 12.79
C ASP A 379 -27.16 10.26 13.96
N ASP A 380 -27.99 9.78 14.89
CA ASP A 380 -28.36 10.51 16.11
C ASP A 380 -27.17 10.63 17.09
N ALA A 381 -26.38 9.56 17.28
CA ALA A 381 -25.16 9.61 18.08
C ALA A 381 -24.12 10.60 17.52
N LEU A 382 -23.96 10.65 16.19
CA LEU A 382 -23.13 11.67 15.54
C LEU A 382 -23.64 13.10 15.80
N VAL A 383 -24.96 13.30 15.83
CA VAL A 383 -25.58 14.59 16.19
C VAL A 383 -25.37 14.95 17.66
N VAL A 384 -25.44 13.98 18.58
CA VAL A 384 -25.12 14.17 20.01
C VAL A 384 -23.66 14.64 20.17
N LEU A 385 -22.71 13.90 19.61
CA LEU A 385 -21.28 14.23 19.68
C LEU A 385 -20.95 15.59 19.04
N ALA A 386 -21.57 15.91 17.90
CA ALA A 386 -21.38 17.20 17.23
C ALA A 386 -21.89 18.39 18.06
N ARG A 387 -22.96 18.23 18.84
CA ARG A 387 -23.45 19.27 19.77
C ARG A 387 -22.43 19.55 20.87
N SER A 388 -21.91 18.53 21.54
CA SER A 388 -20.85 18.66 22.56
C SER A 388 -19.53 19.21 22.01
N GLY A 389 -19.26 19.08 20.72
CA GLY A 389 -18.13 19.75 20.06
C GLY A 389 -18.15 21.29 20.14
N GLY A 390 -19.32 21.89 20.38
CA GLY A 390 -19.53 23.31 20.70
C GLY A 390 -20.04 24.14 19.52
N ARG A 391 -19.37 24.13 18.37
CA ARG A 391 -19.84 24.82 17.14
C ARG A 391 -20.79 23.96 16.29
N HIS A 392 -21.46 22.96 16.86
CA HIS A 392 -22.20 21.91 16.13
C HIS A 392 -21.31 21.16 15.11
N GLY A 393 -20.07 20.88 15.50
CA GLY A 393 -19.07 20.21 14.67
C GLY A 393 -18.44 19.04 15.43
N LEU A 394 -18.26 17.92 14.74
CA LEU A 394 -17.67 16.71 15.29
C LEU A 394 -16.16 16.93 15.55
N VAL A 395 -15.70 16.63 16.77
CA VAL A 395 -14.30 16.82 17.21
C VAL A 395 -13.91 15.70 18.17
N TYR A 396 -12.67 15.23 18.12
CA TYR A 396 -12.24 14.02 18.86
C TYR A 396 -12.49 14.09 20.36
N ARG A 397 -12.29 15.27 20.98
CA ARG A 397 -12.59 15.51 22.41
C ARG A 397 -14.04 15.21 22.83
N ALA A 398 -15.01 15.29 21.91
CA ALA A 398 -16.43 15.03 22.23
C ALA A 398 -16.70 13.55 22.52
N MET A 399 -15.81 12.64 22.09
CA MET A 399 -15.87 11.21 22.40
C MET A 399 -15.70 10.91 23.91
N PHE A 400 -15.20 11.89 24.67
CA PHE A 400 -14.88 11.80 26.10
C PHE A 400 -15.74 12.74 26.97
N ASP A 401 -16.79 13.35 26.41
CA ASP A 401 -17.72 14.18 27.16
C ASP A 401 -18.76 13.30 27.89
N GLU A 402 -18.77 13.34 29.22
CA GLU A 402 -19.78 12.66 30.04
C GLU A 402 -21.22 13.05 29.69
N GLN A 403 -21.46 14.30 29.25
CA GLN A 403 -22.81 14.75 28.90
C GLN A 403 -23.27 14.13 27.58
N ALA A 404 -22.38 14.05 26.57
CA ALA A 404 -22.63 13.29 25.36
C ALA A 404 -22.87 11.80 25.67
N ALA A 405 -22.00 11.16 26.45
CA ALA A 405 -22.07 9.73 26.75
C ALA A 405 -23.39 9.31 27.42
N ARG A 406 -23.98 10.18 28.27
CA ARG A 406 -25.30 9.97 28.92
C ARG A 406 -26.50 10.11 27.96
N LEU A 407 -26.30 10.60 26.74
CA LEU A 407 -27.34 10.82 25.72
C LEU A 407 -27.26 9.83 24.55
N LEU A 408 -26.27 8.93 24.54
CA LEU A 408 -26.13 7.88 23.53
C LEU A 408 -27.00 6.66 23.86
N ALA A 409 -27.40 5.91 22.82
CA ALA A 409 -27.93 4.57 23.01
C ALA A 409 -26.82 3.64 23.59
N PRO A 410 -27.17 2.56 24.33
CA PRO A 410 -26.17 1.65 24.91
C PRO A 410 -25.18 1.08 23.89
N ASP A 411 -25.67 0.72 22.70
CA ASP A 411 -24.85 0.17 21.61
C ASP A 411 -23.92 1.24 21.00
N ASP A 412 -24.41 2.48 20.81
CA ASP A 412 -23.62 3.63 20.36
C ASP A 412 -22.51 3.97 21.36
N ALA A 413 -22.81 3.93 22.67
CA ALA A 413 -21.83 4.16 23.73
C ALA A 413 -20.76 3.06 23.78
N LEU A 414 -21.15 1.79 23.60
CA LEU A 414 -20.23 0.65 23.52
C LEU A 414 -19.33 0.75 22.28
N ALA A 415 -19.90 1.08 21.11
CA ALA A 415 -19.15 1.31 19.88
C ALA A 415 -18.15 2.47 20.02
N LEU A 416 -18.59 3.58 20.62
CA LEU A 416 -17.75 4.75 20.89
C LEU A 416 -16.55 4.42 21.80
N GLY A 417 -16.78 3.66 22.88
CA GLY A 417 -15.70 3.24 23.79
C GLY A 417 -14.68 2.31 23.12
N ARG A 418 -15.14 1.39 22.26
CA ARG A 418 -14.27 0.49 21.47
C ARG A 418 -13.41 1.27 20.49
N VAL A 419 -14.00 2.16 19.69
CA VAL A 419 -13.28 2.91 18.65
C VAL A 419 -12.37 3.99 19.23
N ALA A 420 -12.72 4.60 20.38
CA ALA A 420 -11.80 5.44 21.15
C ALA A 420 -10.54 4.66 21.55
N SER A 421 -10.73 3.48 22.16
CA SER A 421 -9.64 2.60 22.61
C SER A 421 -8.72 2.17 21.46
N LEU A 422 -9.30 1.84 20.29
CA LEU A 422 -8.56 1.49 19.07
C LEU A 422 -7.68 2.67 18.59
N VAL A 423 -8.26 3.87 18.46
CA VAL A 423 -7.52 5.06 18.03
C VAL A 423 -6.40 5.41 19.02
N GLU A 424 -6.61 5.24 20.33
CA GLU A 424 -5.57 5.48 21.33
C GLU A 424 -4.46 4.41 21.38
N ARG A 425 -4.74 3.17 20.95
CA ARG A 425 -3.68 2.16 20.73
C ARG A 425 -2.86 2.52 19.49
N LEU A 426 -3.52 2.72 18.35
CA LEU A 426 -2.86 3.03 17.08
C LEU A 426 -2.05 4.34 17.16
N ALA A 427 -2.58 5.39 17.79
CA ALA A 427 -1.89 6.67 17.95
C ALA A 427 -0.59 6.58 18.77
N ARG A 428 -0.47 5.62 19.71
CA ARG A 428 0.76 5.44 20.51
C ARG A 428 1.87 4.73 19.75
N GLU A 429 1.53 3.90 18.79
CA GLU A 429 2.50 3.15 17.99
C GLU A 429 2.69 3.73 16.57
N ALA A 430 1.94 4.77 16.18
CA ALA A 430 1.97 5.40 14.86
C ALA A 430 3.31 6.07 14.48
N ASP A 431 4.12 6.46 15.47
CA ASP A 431 5.49 6.98 15.27
C ASP A 431 6.57 5.88 15.38
N ARG A 432 6.18 4.62 15.62
CA ARG A 432 7.08 3.46 15.82
C ARG A 432 6.91 2.37 14.75
N LEU A 433 5.69 2.19 14.27
CA LEU A 433 5.31 1.15 13.32
C LEU A 433 5.03 1.75 11.95
N GLY A 434 5.34 0.99 10.90
CA GLY A 434 4.98 1.38 9.54
C GLY A 434 3.49 1.19 9.22
N PRO A 435 3.00 1.78 8.12
CA PRO A 435 1.60 1.75 7.76
C PRO A 435 1.05 0.33 7.53
N ALA A 436 1.86 -0.65 7.13
CA ALA A 436 1.38 -2.02 6.98
C ALA A 436 1.02 -2.62 8.34
N THR A 437 1.96 -2.56 9.29
CA THR A 437 1.78 -3.09 10.65
C THR A 437 0.64 -2.40 11.40
N LEU A 438 0.42 -1.10 11.19
CA LEU A 438 -0.71 -0.37 11.78
C LEU A 438 -2.07 -0.81 11.21
N LEU A 439 -2.15 -1.09 9.91
CA LEU A 439 -3.35 -1.65 9.28
C LEU A 439 -3.59 -3.09 9.72
N GLU A 440 -2.54 -3.92 9.76
CA GLU A 440 -2.61 -5.31 10.23
C GLU A 440 -3.05 -5.39 11.71
N ALA A 441 -2.53 -4.49 12.57
CA ALA A 441 -2.99 -4.34 13.95
C ALA A 441 -4.48 -3.96 14.01
N ALA A 442 -4.91 -2.92 13.28
CA ALA A 442 -6.31 -2.49 13.26
C ALA A 442 -7.27 -3.60 12.79
N LEU A 443 -6.86 -4.40 11.79
CA LEU A 443 -7.62 -5.53 11.26
C LEU A 443 -7.63 -6.75 12.19
N SER A 444 -6.63 -6.91 13.07
CA SER A 444 -6.59 -7.97 14.08
C SER A 444 -7.30 -7.62 15.39
N GLU A 445 -7.42 -6.32 15.69
CA GLU A 445 -8.11 -5.81 16.88
C GLU A 445 -9.61 -5.55 16.65
N THR A 446 -10.14 -5.79 15.43
CA THR A 446 -11.54 -5.52 15.07
C THR A 446 -12.14 -6.58 14.15
N ASP A 447 -13.45 -6.80 14.25
CA ASP A 447 -14.22 -7.67 13.33
C ASP A 447 -14.43 -7.04 11.92
N TYR A 448 -13.66 -6.00 11.56
CA TYR A 448 -13.87 -5.18 10.37
C TYR A 448 -13.87 -6.00 9.08
N LEU A 449 -12.91 -6.93 8.95
CA LEU A 449 -12.78 -7.78 7.77
C LEU A 449 -14.02 -8.69 7.59
N ALA A 450 -14.56 -9.22 8.69
CA ALA A 450 -15.77 -10.06 8.67
C ALA A 450 -17.03 -9.24 8.35
N ALA A 451 -17.17 -8.05 8.95
CA ALA A 451 -18.28 -7.14 8.70
C ALA A 451 -18.33 -6.67 7.23
N ILE A 452 -17.15 -6.45 6.63
CA ILE A 452 -17.00 -6.08 5.21
C ILE A 452 -17.24 -7.30 4.29
N ALA A 453 -16.70 -8.48 4.62
CA ALA A 453 -16.87 -9.72 3.85
C ALA A 453 -18.35 -10.16 3.75
N ALA A 454 -19.18 -9.83 4.74
CA ALA A 454 -20.63 -10.08 4.70
C ALA A 454 -21.41 -9.22 3.67
N GLY A 455 -20.78 -8.21 3.06
CA GLY A 455 -21.40 -7.31 2.09
C GLY A 455 -21.60 -7.91 0.69
N LEU A 456 -22.44 -7.27 -0.13
CA LEU A 456 -22.74 -7.67 -1.52
C LEU A 456 -21.51 -7.77 -2.44
N ALA A 457 -20.39 -7.15 -2.06
CA ALA A 457 -19.11 -7.20 -2.77
C ALA A 457 -17.95 -7.56 -1.82
N GLY A 458 -18.22 -8.39 -0.80
CA GLY A 458 -17.27 -8.70 0.28
C GLY A 458 -15.92 -9.20 -0.21
N GLU A 459 -15.89 -10.11 -1.18
CA GLU A 459 -14.67 -10.62 -1.83
C GLU A 459 -13.81 -9.50 -2.42
N GLN A 460 -14.44 -8.51 -3.08
CA GLN A 460 -13.76 -7.35 -3.67
C GLN A 460 -13.19 -6.42 -2.61
N ALA A 461 -13.90 -6.24 -1.51
CA ALA A 461 -13.46 -5.39 -0.42
C ALA A 461 -12.33 -6.05 0.39
N VAL A 462 -12.38 -7.37 0.62
CA VAL A 462 -11.26 -8.15 1.19
C VAL A 462 -10.01 -8.02 0.32
N ALA A 463 -10.11 -8.26 -0.99
CA ALA A 463 -8.98 -8.12 -1.91
C ALA A 463 -8.45 -6.66 -1.96
N ASN A 464 -9.33 -5.66 -1.82
CA ASN A 464 -8.91 -4.26 -1.73
C ASN A 464 -8.16 -3.94 -0.42
N ILE A 465 -8.56 -4.54 0.71
CA ILE A 465 -7.86 -4.42 2.00
C ILE A 465 -6.47 -5.07 1.91
N GLU A 466 -6.36 -6.29 1.38
CA GLU A 466 -5.08 -6.97 1.16
C GLU A 466 -4.16 -6.16 0.25
N LYS A 467 -4.71 -5.59 -0.82
CA LYS A 467 -3.99 -4.68 -1.72
C LYS A 467 -3.53 -3.41 -1.00
N LEU A 468 -4.34 -2.83 -0.10
CA LEU A 468 -3.96 -1.65 0.68
C LEU A 468 -2.76 -1.95 1.59
N VAL A 469 -2.79 -3.08 2.30
CA VAL A 469 -1.68 -3.57 3.12
C VAL A 469 -0.42 -3.83 2.26
N SER A 470 -0.58 -4.43 1.07
CA SER A 470 0.51 -4.64 0.12
C SER A 470 1.15 -3.33 -0.37
N LEU A 471 0.34 -2.29 -0.61
CA LEU A 471 0.81 -0.96 -1.00
C LEU A 471 1.48 -0.23 0.17
N ALA A 472 0.91 -0.31 1.37
CA ALA A 472 1.51 0.21 2.60
C ALA A 472 2.90 -0.40 2.85
N ARG A 473 3.04 -1.73 2.71
CA ARG A 473 4.31 -2.44 2.92
C ARG A 473 5.37 -2.06 1.87
N LYS A 474 4.98 -1.80 0.61
CA LYS A 474 5.88 -1.28 -0.44
C LYS A 474 6.33 0.16 -0.15
N HIS A 475 5.43 0.99 0.37
CA HIS A 475 5.72 2.36 0.78
C HIS A 475 6.68 2.41 1.97
N GLU A 476 6.48 1.54 2.95
CA GLU A 476 7.34 1.33 4.12
C GLU A 476 8.75 0.88 3.74
N ILE A 477 8.88 -0.13 2.86
CA ILE A 477 10.18 -0.57 2.28
C ILE A 477 10.89 0.59 1.54
N SER A 478 10.13 1.58 1.04
CA SER A 478 10.67 2.78 0.39
C SER A 478 11.05 3.91 1.39
N GLY A 479 11.01 3.64 2.69
CA GLY A 479 11.27 4.62 3.76
C GLY A 479 10.08 5.51 4.13
N GLY A 480 8.87 5.15 3.70
CA GLY A 480 7.67 5.96 3.87
C GLY A 480 6.90 5.69 5.17
N THR A 481 6.64 6.76 5.95
CA THR A 481 5.83 6.71 7.18
C THR A 481 4.32 6.70 6.91
N ALA A 482 3.51 6.32 7.90
CA ALA A 482 2.05 6.30 7.76
C ALA A 482 1.44 7.67 7.34
N ARG A 483 1.94 8.79 7.87
CA ARG A 483 1.49 10.15 7.47
C ARG A 483 1.75 10.40 5.98
N SER A 484 2.90 9.96 5.47
CA SER A 484 3.22 10.07 4.04
C SER A 484 2.43 9.09 3.16
N PHE A 485 2.02 7.94 3.69
CA PHE A 485 1.16 6.98 2.99
C PHE A 485 -0.28 7.51 2.83
N VAL A 486 -0.88 8.05 3.91
CA VAL A 486 -2.21 8.68 3.85
C VAL A 486 -2.20 9.89 2.90
N ALA A 487 -1.15 10.73 2.96
CA ALA A 487 -0.99 11.86 2.03
C ALA A 487 -0.81 11.42 0.57
N LEU A 488 -0.11 10.30 0.31
CA LEU A 488 0.01 9.71 -1.01
C LEU A 488 -1.34 9.19 -1.52
N ALA A 489 -2.09 8.47 -0.68
CA ALA A 489 -3.39 7.90 -1.03
C ALA A 489 -4.43 8.98 -1.37
N ARG A 490 -4.60 9.99 -0.50
CA ARG A 490 -5.47 11.17 -0.76
C ARG A 490 -5.08 11.86 -2.08
N ARG A 491 -3.78 11.98 -2.36
CA ARG A 491 -3.29 12.57 -3.63
C ARG A 491 -3.58 11.70 -4.86
N MET A 492 -3.57 10.37 -4.76
CA MET A 492 -3.92 9.49 -5.89
C MET A 492 -5.41 9.54 -6.21
N GLU A 493 -6.25 9.70 -5.18
CA GLU A 493 -7.68 9.97 -5.31
C GLU A 493 -7.93 11.34 -5.99
N ASP A 494 -7.34 12.43 -5.48
CA ASP A 494 -7.44 13.79 -6.04
C ASP A 494 -7.05 13.86 -7.53
N LEU A 495 -6.07 13.07 -7.96
CA LEU A 495 -5.56 13.05 -9.33
C LEU A 495 -6.41 12.21 -10.30
N ASP A 496 -7.48 11.53 -9.84
CA ASP A 496 -8.23 10.50 -10.58
C ASP A 496 -7.28 9.51 -11.27
N GLN A 497 -6.21 9.12 -10.56
CA GLN A 497 -5.34 8.04 -11.02
C GLN A 497 -6.07 6.72 -10.81
N ARG A 498 -6.70 6.25 -11.88
CA ARG A 498 -7.48 5.00 -11.94
C ARG A 498 -6.58 3.77 -11.91
N GLU A 499 -5.83 3.64 -10.82
CA GLU A 499 -5.43 2.34 -10.30
C GLU A 499 -6.71 1.54 -10.05
N SER A 500 -6.79 0.35 -10.65
CA SER A 500 -7.96 -0.51 -10.53
C SER A 500 -8.11 -1.06 -9.11
N ASP A 501 -9.36 -1.38 -8.74
CA ASP A 501 -9.66 -2.36 -7.70
C ASP A 501 -8.75 -3.60 -7.81
N ALA A 502 -8.53 -4.29 -6.69
CA ALA A 502 -7.81 -5.55 -6.64
C ALA A 502 -8.53 -6.64 -7.48
N ALA A 503 -7.76 -7.53 -8.11
CA ALA A 503 -8.33 -8.61 -8.91
C ALA A 503 -8.81 -9.77 -8.01
N VAL A 504 -10.12 -9.81 -7.72
CA VAL A 504 -10.78 -10.98 -7.09
C VAL A 504 -10.79 -12.17 -8.04
N VAL A 505 -11.05 -11.88 -9.31
CA VAL A 505 -11.15 -12.85 -10.40
C VAL A 505 -9.94 -12.64 -11.31
N GLU A 506 -9.33 -13.74 -11.78
CA GLU A 506 -8.22 -13.67 -12.73
C GLU A 506 -8.61 -12.86 -13.98
N GLU A 507 -7.71 -11.98 -14.47
CA GLU A 507 -7.97 -11.14 -15.66
C GLU A 507 -8.35 -11.95 -16.92
N ARG A 508 -8.06 -13.27 -16.91
CA ARG A 508 -8.30 -14.21 -18.00
C ARG A 508 -9.45 -15.19 -17.77
N ASP A 509 -10.19 -15.11 -16.66
CA ASP A 509 -11.30 -16.04 -16.37
C ASP A 509 -12.27 -16.17 -17.56
N PRO A 510 -12.50 -17.37 -18.12
CA PRO A 510 -13.43 -17.60 -19.21
C PRO A 510 -14.91 -17.45 -18.79
N HIS A 511 -15.23 -17.32 -17.49
CA HIS A 511 -16.58 -17.19 -16.96
C HIS A 511 -16.96 -15.75 -16.55
N ALA A 512 -16.04 -14.77 -16.60
CA ALA A 512 -16.30 -13.41 -16.11
C ALA A 512 -16.53 -12.35 -17.20
N VAL A 513 -17.68 -11.67 -17.10
CA VAL A 513 -18.11 -10.58 -18.00
C VAL A 513 -17.18 -9.37 -17.88
N ARG A 514 -16.62 -8.92 -19.01
CA ARG A 514 -15.58 -7.88 -19.04
C ARG A 514 -16.19 -6.49 -19.20
N MET A 515 -16.22 -5.71 -18.13
CA MET A 515 -16.67 -4.32 -18.14
C MET A 515 -15.50 -3.39 -18.45
N MET A 516 -15.61 -2.57 -19.50
CA MET A 516 -14.56 -1.61 -19.88
C MET A 516 -15.12 -0.41 -20.63
N THR A 517 -14.29 0.60 -20.91
CA THR A 517 -14.68 1.71 -21.79
C THR A 517 -14.47 1.38 -23.27
N VAL A 518 -15.24 1.99 -24.17
CA VAL A 518 -15.02 1.89 -25.63
C VAL A 518 -13.57 2.25 -26.02
N HIS A 519 -12.97 3.23 -25.34
CA HIS A 519 -11.56 3.62 -25.50
C HIS A 519 -10.55 2.56 -25.08
N ALA A 520 -10.89 1.66 -24.15
CA ALA A 520 -10.06 0.52 -23.76
C ALA A 520 -10.25 -0.69 -24.68
N ALA A 521 -11.41 -0.81 -25.32
CA ALA A 521 -11.74 -1.89 -26.25
C ALA A 521 -11.18 -1.70 -27.67
N LYS A 522 -10.67 -0.52 -28.04
CA LYS A 522 -10.05 -0.31 -29.36
C LYS A 522 -8.87 -1.28 -29.56
N GLY A 523 -8.88 -2.00 -30.68
CA GLY A 523 -7.94 -3.08 -31.00
C GLY A 523 -8.44 -4.47 -30.58
N LEU A 524 -9.24 -4.58 -29.52
CA LEU A 524 -9.83 -5.85 -29.06
C LEU A 524 -11.04 -6.27 -29.91
N GLU A 525 -11.52 -7.49 -29.66
CA GLU A 525 -12.77 -8.11 -30.13
C GLU A 525 -13.31 -9.08 -29.09
N PHE A 526 -14.64 -9.30 -29.13
CA PHE A 526 -15.35 -10.20 -28.22
C PHE A 526 -16.49 -10.88 -28.99
N PRO A 527 -16.79 -12.18 -28.73
CA PRO A 527 -17.94 -12.86 -29.32
C PRO A 527 -19.25 -12.09 -29.11
N VAL A 528 -19.51 -11.64 -27.88
CA VAL A 528 -20.67 -10.85 -27.51
C VAL A 528 -20.25 -9.47 -27.02
N VAL A 529 -20.83 -8.42 -27.59
CA VAL A 529 -20.61 -7.04 -27.15
C VAL A 529 -21.92 -6.41 -26.72
N VAL A 530 -21.92 -5.81 -25.53
CA VAL A 530 -23.07 -5.14 -24.93
C VAL A 530 -22.75 -3.66 -24.77
N VAL A 531 -23.55 -2.78 -25.38
CA VAL A 531 -23.34 -1.32 -25.41
C VAL A 531 -24.52 -0.63 -24.71
N PRO A 532 -24.41 -0.35 -23.39
CA PRO A 532 -25.42 0.41 -22.67
C PRO A 532 -25.38 1.91 -22.99
N GLU A 533 -26.38 2.62 -22.47
CA GLU A 533 -26.49 4.07 -22.46
C GLU A 533 -26.64 4.71 -23.86
N CYS A 534 -27.28 4.02 -24.81
CA CYS A 534 -27.40 4.54 -26.18
C CYS A 534 -28.19 5.86 -26.27
N SER A 535 -29.17 6.11 -25.39
CA SER A 535 -29.90 7.39 -25.27
C SER A 535 -29.20 8.44 -24.38
N SER A 536 -27.97 8.18 -23.93
CA SER A 536 -27.21 9.08 -23.04
C SER A 536 -26.53 10.20 -23.83
N MET A 537 -27.13 11.41 -23.77
CA MET A 537 -26.57 12.63 -24.35
C MET A 537 -25.14 12.90 -23.85
N SER A 538 -24.28 13.44 -24.72
CA SER A 538 -23.09 14.14 -24.23
C SER A 538 -23.58 15.36 -23.45
N LYS A 539 -23.53 15.32 -22.12
CA LYS A 539 -23.90 16.47 -21.26
C LYS A 539 -23.12 17.69 -21.78
N PRO A 540 -23.79 18.76 -22.27
CA PRO A 540 -23.09 19.88 -22.88
C PRO A 540 -22.07 20.44 -21.90
N TRP A 541 -20.79 20.33 -22.25
CA TRP A 541 -19.74 20.92 -21.43
C TRP A 541 -19.98 22.43 -21.46
N GLY A 542 -20.14 23.01 -20.28
CA GLY A 542 -20.52 24.40 -20.12
C GLY A 542 -19.37 25.34 -19.74
N PRO A 543 -18.10 25.11 -20.14
CA PRO A 543 -16.96 25.76 -19.52
C PRO A 543 -17.01 27.28 -19.69
N SER A 544 -16.32 28.01 -18.80
CA SER A 544 -16.13 29.45 -18.97
C SER A 544 -15.03 29.80 -19.98
N VAL A 545 -14.34 28.78 -20.53
CA VAL A 545 -13.20 28.88 -21.44
C VAL A 545 -13.33 27.79 -22.50
N LEU A 546 -13.07 28.12 -23.77
CA LEU A 546 -12.81 27.15 -24.85
C LEU A 546 -11.53 27.58 -25.58
N VAL A 547 -10.80 26.60 -26.12
CA VAL A 547 -9.61 26.82 -26.93
C VAL A 547 -9.74 25.95 -28.17
N ASP A 548 -9.75 26.56 -29.35
CA ASP A 548 -9.63 25.86 -30.63
C ASP A 548 -8.27 26.19 -31.29
N PRO A 549 -7.57 25.23 -31.93
CA PRO A 549 -6.27 25.50 -32.56
C PRO A 549 -6.30 26.51 -33.71
N GLN A 550 -7.44 26.71 -34.38
CA GLN A 550 -7.58 27.62 -35.52
C GLN A 550 -8.31 28.92 -35.14
N LEU A 551 -9.35 28.81 -34.31
CA LEU A 551 -10.21 29.94 -33.90
C LEU A 551 -9.77 30.61 -32.59
N GLY A 552 -8.84 30.01 -31.84
CA GLY A 552 -8.22 30.59 -30.65
C GLY A 552 -9.04 30.46 -29.36
N LEU A 553 -8.84 31.43 -28.45
CA LEU A 553 -9.40 31.45 -27.10
C LEU A 553 -10.78 32.13 -27.06
N ALA A 554 -11.79 31.44 -26.52
CA ALA A 554 -13.08 32.01 -26.18
C ALA A 554 -13.35 32.00 -24.67
N LEU A 555 -13.92 33.09 -24.15
CA LEU A 555 -14.29 33.25 -22.74
C LEU A 555 -15.79 33.54 -22.59
N LYS A 556 -16.45 32.93 -21.59
CA LYS A 556 -17.79 33.34 -21.15
C LYS A 556 -17.66 34.54 -20.23
N VAL A 557 -17.70 35.73 -20.80
CA VAL A 557 -17.58 37.00 -20.07
C VAL A 557 -18.92 37.32 -19.40
N ARG A 558 -18.88 37.99 -18.23
CA ARG A 558 -20.08 38.55 -17.61
C ARG A 558 -20.46 39.83 -18.33
N SER A 559 -21.75 40.03 -18.61
CA SER A 559 -22.24 41.29 -19.16
C SER A 559 -22.05 42.43 -18.14
N ALA A 560 -21.85 43.66 -18.62
CA ALA A 560 -21.51 44.83 -17.80
C ALA A 560 -22.64 45.27 -16.86
N ASP A 561 -23.87 44.86 -17.14
CA ASP A 561 -25.06 44.95 -16.28
C ASP A 561 -25.05 43.98 -15.07
N GLY A 562 -23.99 43.17 -14.91
CA GLY A 562 -23.91 42.14 -13.88
C GLY A 562 -24.68 40.85 -14.19
N GLY A 563 -25.25 40.73 -15.40
CA GLY A 563 -26.08 39.62 -15.85
C GLY A 563 -25.37 38.25 -15.91
N PRO A 564 -26.03 37.21 -16.46
CA PRO A 564 -25.41 35.91 -16.62
C PRO A 564 -24.20 35.98 -17.57
N LYS A 565 -23.22 35.08 -17.38
CA LYS A 565 -22.08 34.94 -18.31
C LYS A 565 -22.59 34.51 -19.69
N ARG A 566 -22.11 35.12 -20.77
CA ARG A 566 -22.49 34.83 -22.16
C ARG A 566 -21.26 34.62 -23.04
N TRP A 567 -21.42 33.84 -24.12
CA TRP A 567 -20.45 33.83 -25.22
C TRP A 567 -20.62 35.09 -26.08
N GLY A 568 -19.51 35.76 -26.40
CA GLY A 568 -19.45 36.70 -27.52
C GLY A 568 -19.55 35.99 -28.87
N THR A 569 -19.68 36.74 -29.97
CA THR A 569 -19.95 36.18 -31.32
C THR A 569 -18.96 35.08 -31.73
N SER A 570 -17.65 35.33 -31.62
CA SER A 570 -16.60 34.33 -31.91
C SER A 570 -16.68 33.13 -30.97
N GLY A 571 -17.00 33.35 -29.69
CA GLY A 571 -17.17 32.29 -28.71
C GLY A 571 -18.38 31.38 -28.96
N LYS A 572 -19.44 31.91 -29.59
CA LYS A 572 -20.55 31.08 -30.10
C LYS A 572 -20.07 30.19 -31.24
N ARG A 573 -19.35 30.73 -32.22
CA ARG A 573 -18.80 29.95 -33.35
C ARG A 573 -17.87 28.82 -32.86
N ILE A 574 -16.97 29.13 -31.93
CA ILE A 574 -16.06 28.14 -31.30
C ILE A 574 -16.85 27.06 -30.54
N TYR A 575 -17.94 27.42 -29.87
CA TYR A 575 -18.81 26.48 -29.15
C TYR A 575 -19.59 25.54 -30.09
N GLU A 576 -20.15 26.03 -31.20
CA GLU A 576 -20.84 25.17 -32.17
C GLU A 576 -19.86 24.24 -32.89
N VAL A 577 -18.69 24.71 -33.30
CA VAL A 577 -17.62 23.86 -33.87
C VAL A 577 -17.17 22.78 -32.88
N HIS A 578 -17.03 23.10 -31.59
CA HIS A 578 -16.74 22.09 -30.56
C HIS A 578 -17.87 21.06 -30.42
N LYS A 579 -19.14 21.49 -30.48
CA LYS A 579 -20.32 20.63 -30.39
C LYS A 579 -20.42 19.68 -31.61
N GLU A 580 -20.11 20.15 -32.81
CA GLU A 580 -20.05 19.35 -34.03
C GLU A 580 -18.89 18.35 -34.00
N ARG A 581 -17.73 18.77 -33.49
CA ARG A 581 -16.56 17.90 -33.25
C ARG A 581 -16.85 16.81 -32.22
N ASP A 582 -17.49 17.15 -31.10
CA ASP A 582 -18.00 16.23 -30.08
C ASP A 582 -18.98 15.20 -30.68
N ALA A 583 -19.83 15.64 -31.61
CA ALA A 583 -20.78 14.79 -32.33
C ALA A 583 -20.07 13.84 -33.31
N ALA A 584 -19.13 14.33 -34.12
CA ALA A 584 -18.31 13.48 -34.99
C ALA A 584 -17.50 12.44 -34.20
N GLN A 585 -16.93 12.82 -33.05
CA GLN A 585 -16.26 11.87 -32.15
C GLN A 585 -17.24 10.87 -31.52
N MET A 586 -18.47 11.29 -31.20
CA MET A 586 -19.54 10.44 -30.68
C MET A 586 -20.00 9.38 -31.69
N ARG A 587 -20.11 9.76 -32.98
CA ARG A 587 -20.37 8.85 -34.11
C ARG A 587 -19.20 7.87 -34.32
N ARG A 588 -17.94 8.35 -34.32
CA ARG A 588 -16.71 7.51 -34.35
C ARG A 588 -16.63 6.53 -33.17
N LEU A 589 -17.09 6.91 -31.98
CA LEU A 589 -17.16 6.01 -30.82
C LEU A 589 -18.23 4.90 -30.98
N LEU A 590 -19.37 5.19 -31.62
CA LEU A 590 -20.37 4.16 -31.95
C LEU A 590 -19.78 3.14 -32.94
N TYR A 591 -19.06 3.63 -33.96
CA TYR A 591 -18.35 2.77 -34.92
C TYR A 591 -17.37 1.83 -34.24
N VAL A 592 -16.50 2.34 -33.35
CA VAL A 592 -15.58 1.50 -32.57
C VAL A 592 -16.35 0.48 -31.73
N ALA A 593 -17.40 0.88 -31.01
CA ALA A 593 -18.17 0.00 -30.13
C ALA A 593 -18.82 -1.17 -30.89
N CYS A 594 -19.60 -0.87 -31.94
CA CYS A 594 -20.28 -1.90 -32.75
C CYS A 594 -19.29 -2.85 -33.42
N THR A 595 -18.17 -2.34 -33.96
CA THR A 595 -17.14 -3.17 -34.62
C THR A 595 -16.25 -3.98 -33.66
N ARG A 596 -16.52 -3.95 -32.34
CA ARG A 596 -15.91 -4.93 -31.41
C ARG A 596 -16.64 -6.28 -31.42
N ALA A 597 -17.91 -6.31 -31.86
CA ALA A 597 -18.73 -7.52 -31.87
C ALA A 597 -18.28 -8.50 -32.95
N ARG A 598 -18.11 -9.78 -32.56
CA ARG A 598 -17.75 -10.86 -33.49
C ARG A 598 -18.97 -11.67 -33.92
N ASP A 599 -19.83 -12.06 -32.97
CA ASP A 599 -20.95 -12.98 -33.19
C ASP A 599 -22.33 -12.41 -32.78
N LEU A 600 -22.41 -11.59 -31.73
CA LEU A 600 -23.65 -10.93 -31.27
C LEU A 600 -23.38 -9.49 -30.75
N LEU A 601 -24.26 -8.55 -31.09
CA LEU A 601 -24.27 -7.17 -30.56
C LEU A 601 -25.58 -6.90 -29.80
N VAL A 602 -25.48 -6.36 -28.58
CA VAL A 602 -26.65 -5.97 -27.75
C VAL A 602 -26.54 -4.50 -27.36
N LEU A 603 -27.40 -3.66 -27.91
CA LEU A 603 -27.51 -2.23 -27.62
C LEU A 603 -28.59 -2.03 -26.55
N ALA A 604 -28.39 -1.18 -25.55
CA ALA A 604 -29.43 -0.83 -24.58
C ALA A 604 -29.72 0.68 -24.57
N SER A 605 -31.01 1.02 -24.42
CA SER A 605 -31.52 2.38 -24.47
C SER A 605 -32.71 2.55 -23.53
N ARG A 606 -32.80 3.68 -22.85
CA ARG A 606 -33.97 4.05 -22.03
C ARG A 606 -34.92 4.97 -22.79
N GLY A 607 -36.21 4.75 -22.59
CA GLY A 607 -37.30 5.69 -22.91
C GLY A 607 -37.82 5.68 -24.34
N GLY A 608 -37.71 4.58 -25.09
CA GLY A 608 -38.17 4.53 -26.48
C GLY A 608 -39.69 4.60 -26.65
N ARG A 609 -40.09 5.13 -27.81
CA ARG A 609 -41.40 5.02 -28.50
C ARG A 609 -42.68 5.54 -27.80
N ASN A 610 -42.74 5.71 -26.48
CA ASN A 610 -43.90 6.33 -25.81
C ASN A 610 -43.96 7.86 -25.96
N GLY A 611 -42.91 8.49 -26.49
CA GLY A 611 -42.94 9.90 -26.91
C GLY A 611 -43.71 10.11 -28.22
N ARG A 612 -45.03 9.90 -28.23
CA ARG A 612 -45.88 10.00 -29.44
C ARG A 612 -46.16 11.44 -29.93
N ASN A 613 -45.38 12.42 -29.46
CA ASN A 613 -45.31 13.77 -30.02
C ASN A 613 -43.99 13.90 -30.77
N GLY A 614 -44.03 14.34 -32.03
CA GLY A 614 -42.81 14.60 -32.81
C GLY A 614 -41.97 15.70 -32.16
N SER A 615 -40.90 15.30 -31.46
CA SER A 615 -39.95 16.24 -30.89
C SER A 615 -39.23 16.98 -32.02
N LYS A 616 -39.23 18.32 -31.95
CA LYS A 616 -38.63 19.18 -32.98
C LYS A 616 -37.17 18.78 -33.25
N PRO A 617 -36.67 18.94 -34.50
CA PRO A 617 -35.28 18.67 -34.87
C PRO A 617 -34.30 19.69 -34.24
N GLY A 618 -34.10 19.55 -32.94
CA GLY A 618 -33.24 20.38 -32.08
C GLY A 618 -32.86 19.69 -30.76
N GLY A 619 -33.15 18.40 -30.62
CA GLY A 619 -32.55 17.56 -29.58
C GLY A 619 -31.08 17.28 -29.89
N ALA A 620 -30.26 17.05 -28.87
CA ALA A 620 -28.85 16.70 -29.06
C ALA A 620 -28.70 15.28 -29.60
N GLU A 621 -27.73 15.07 -30.49
CA GLU A 621 -27.45 13.77 -31.11
C GLU A 621 -26.99 12.72 -30.08
N THR A 622 -27.45 11.48 -30.26
CA THR A 622 -27.16 10.31 -29.41
C THR A 622 -27.00 9.06 -30.25
N TRP A 623 -26.40 7.99 -29.70
CA TRP A 623 -26.34 6.70 -30.39
C TRP A 623 -27.74 6.15 -30.70
N ARG A 624 -28.73 6.39 -29.82
CA ARG A 624 -30.12 6.00 -30.06
C ARG A 624 -30.72 6.73 -31.25
N THR A 625 -30.49 8.03 -31.42
CA THR A 625 -30.97 8.76 -32.61
C THR A 625 -30.29 8.30 -33.90
N CYS A 626 -29.00 7.92 -33.86
CA CYS A 626 -28.34 7.30 -35.02
C CYS A 626 -28.99 5.95 -35.40
N LEU A 627 -29.34 5.13 -34.40
CA LEU A 627 -30.01 3.85 -34.59
C LEU A 627 -31.44 4.04 -35.12
N ASP A 628 -32.24 4.94 -34.52
CA ASP A 628 -33.62 5.20 -34.94
C ASP A 628 -33.69 5.75 -36.38
N ALA A 629 -32.73 6.60 -36.79
CA ALA A 629 -32.62 7.08 -38.17
C ALA A 629 -32.24 5.97 -39.16
N ALA A 630 -31.45 4.99 -38.73
CA ALA A 630 -31.03 3.85 -39.55
C ALA A 630 -32.06 2.71 -39.62
N LEU A 631 -33.10 2.68 -38.75
CA LEU A 631 -34.05 1.56 -38.65
C LEU A 631 -34.58 1.01 -39.99
N PRO A 632 -34.97 1.82 -40.99
CA PRO A 632 -35.44 1.29 -42.28
C PRO A 632 -34.40 0.47 -43.06
N ALA A 633 -33.11 0.72 -42.82
CA ALA A 633 -31.99 -0.01 -43.44
C ALA A 633 -31.50 -1.19 -42.57
N LEU A 634 -32.09 -1.41 -41.39
CA LEU A 634 -31.69 -2.45 -40.42
C LEU A 634 -32.72 -3.58 -40.29
N ASP A 635 -33.71 -3.64 -41.19
CA ASP A 635 -34.71 -4.71 -41.23
C ASP A 635 -34.06 -6.09 -41.40
N GLY A 636 -34.62 -7.10 -40.73
CA GLY A 636 -34.06 -8.45 -40.59
C GLY A 636 -32.72 -8.56 -39.84
N LEU A 637 -31.99 -7.46 -39.62
CA LEU A 637 -30.65 -7.43 -39.01
C LEU A 637 -30.68 -7.08 -37.51
N LEU A 638 -31.63 -6.23 -37.10
CA LEU A 638 -31.81 -5.73 -35.73
C LEU A 638 -33.14 -6.21 -35.11
N ARG A 639 -33.08 -6.87 -33.94
CA ARG A 639 -34.28 -7.21 -33.12
C ARG A 639 -34.47 -6.19 -31.99
N ILE A 640 -35.65 -5.56 -31.93
CA ILE A 640 -36.02 -4.69 -30.79
C ILE A 640 -36.71 -5.55 -29.71
N LEU A 641 -36.24 -5.47 -28.47
CA LEU A 641 -36.75 -6.23 -27.32
C LEU A 641 -37.29 -5.29 -26.22
N PRO A 642 -38.62 -5.15 -26.07
CA PRO A 642 -39.23 -4.37 -24.99
C PRO A 642 -38.81 -4.88 -23.61
N ASP A 643 -38.23 -4.00 -22.79
CA ASP A 643 -37.60 -4.32 -21.49
C ASP A 643 -36.70 -5.58 -21.53
N GLY A 644 -36.08 -5.85 -22.68
CA GLY A 644 -35.19 -6.98 -22.91
C GLY A 644 -35.85 -8.36 -22.81
N ILE A 645 -37.15 -8.46 -23.13
CA ILE A 645 -37.90 -9.72 -23.21
C ILE A 645 -38.29 -9.97 -24.67
N ASP A 646 -37.97 -11.16 -25.17
CA ASP A 646 -38.62 -11.74 -26.36
C ASP A 646 -39.90 -12.46 -25.91
N PRO A 647 -41.11 -12.03 -26.29
CA PRO A 647 -42.36 -12.60 -25.78
C PRO A 647 -42.63 -14.05 -26.20
N ALA A 648 -41.94 -14.56 -27.21
CA ALA A 648 -42.16 -15.91 -27.74
C ALA A 648 -41.07 -16.92 -27.30
N HIS A 649 -39.86 -16.45 -26.98
CA HIS A 649 -38.70 -17.33 -26.76
C HIS A 649 -37.86 -17.04 -25.50
N SER A 650 -38.28 -16.15 -24.60
CA SER A 650 -37.51 -15.89 -23.37
C SER A 650 -37.63 -17.04 -22.35
N PRO A 651 -36.55 -17.77 -22.02
CA PRO A 651 -36.58 -18.70 -20.91
C PRO A 651 -36.83 -17.95 -19.58
N ALA A 652 -37.61 -18.59 -18.70
CA ALA A 652 -37.80 -18.11 -17.34
C ALA A 652 -36.45 -18.08 -16.62
N LEU A 653 -36.07 -16.92 -16.12
CA LEU A 653 -34.89 -16.80 -15.25
C LEU A 653 -35.23 -17.41 -13.88
N PRO A 654 -34.28 -18.13 -13.24
CA PRO A 654 -34.40 -18.46 -11.83
C PRO A 654 -34.72 -17.20 -11.01
N ASP A 655 -35.56 -17.38 -9.98
CA ASP A 655 -36.00 -16.25 -9.17
C ASP A 655 -34.79 -15.52 -8.56
N ARG A 656 -34.93 -14.21 -8.38
CA ARG A 656 -33.88 -13.31 -7.93
C ARG A 656 -33.61 -13.53 -6.44
N ARG A 657 -32.96 -14.66 -6.07
CA ARG A 657 -32.53 -15.06 -4.71
C ARG A 657 -32.25 -13.80 -3.88
N ALA A 658 -33.20 -13.43 -3.01
CA ALA A 658 -33.40 -12.05 -2.63
C ALA A 658 -32.22 -11.50 -1.82
N THR A 659 -31.31 -10.77 -2.48
CA THR A 659 -30.11 -10.22 -1.81
C THR A 659 -30.40 -9.21 -0.71
N ALA A 660 -31.62 -8.63 -0.66
CA ALA A 660 -32.08 -7.80 0.45
C ALA A 660 -32.48 -8.63 1.70
N ASP A 661 -33.00 -9.84 1.48
CA ASP A 661 -33.57 -10.70 2.53
C ASP A 661 -32.48 -11.28 3.44
N ARG A 662 -31.32 -11.62 2.87
CA ARG A 662 -30.16 -12.12 3.63
C ARG A 662 -29.71 -11.18 4.76
N GLN A 663 -29.78 -9.86 4.59
CA GLN A 663 -29.37 -8.94 5.66
C GLN A 663 -30.42 -8.84 6.79
N SER A 664 -31.71 -9.05 6.49
CA SER A 664 -32.73 -9.20 7.54
C SER A 664 -32.53 -10.52 8.28
N ALA A 665 -32.43 -11.64 7.57
CA ALA A 665 -32.20 -12.96 8.14
C ALA A 665 -30.92 -13.05 9.00
N ILE A 666 -29.80 -12.46 8.55
CA ILE A 666 -28.56 -12.37 9.35
C ILE A 666 -28.79 -11.51 10.59
N GLY A 667 -29.42 -10.33 10.45
CA GLY A 667 -29.70 -9.44 11.57
C GLY A 667 -30.69 -10.02 12.58
N GLU A 668 -31.62 -10.86 12.15
CA GLU A 668 -32.60 -11.58 12.97
C GLU A 668 -31.95 -12.77 13.70
N ALA A 669 -31.15 -13.58 13.00
CA ALA A 669 -30.40 -14.68 13.60
C ALA A 669 -29.42 -14.19 14.68
N LEU A 670 -28.70 -13.09 14.41
CA LEU A 670 -27.83 -12.43 15.40
C LEU A 670 -28.62 -11.89 16.60
N ARG A 671 -29.80 -11.30 16.39
CA ARG A 671 -30.69 -10.83 17.47
C ARG A 671 -31.33 -11.98 18.27
N ALA A 672 -31.54 -13.14 17.66
CA ALA A 672 -32.09 -14.33 18.28
C ALA A 672 -31.03 -15.25 18.92
N GLY A 673 -29.74 -15.02 18.65
CA GLY A 673 -28.65 -15.90 19.08
C GLY A 673 -28.63 -17.26 18.39
N THR A 674 -29.19 -17.38 17.19
CA THR A 674 -29.35 -18.65 16.46
C THR A 674 -28.32 -18.83 15.35
N GLU A 675 -27.88 -20.07 15.09
CA GLU A 675 -27.14 -20.36 13.86
C GLU A 675 -28.04 -20.14 12.64
N LEU A 676 -27.51 -19.45 11.63
CA LEU A 676 -28.14 -19.40 10.31
C LEU A 676 -28.10 -20.79 9.68
N PRO A 677 -29.24 -21.38 9.26
CA PRO A 677 -29.24 -22.66 8.59
C PRO A 677 -28.41 -22.56 7.30
N LEU A 678 -27.39 -23.41 7.19
CA LEU A 678 -26.55 -23.49 5.99
C LEU A 678 -27.43 -23.81 4.76
N PRO A 679 -27.13 -23.25 3.57
CA PRO A 679 -27.93 -23.53 2.38
C PRO A 679 -27.85 -25.01 1.98
N ALA A 680 -28.82 -25.81 2.41
CA ALA A 680 -28.89 -27.27 2.26
C ALA A 680 -29.05 -27.79 0.80
N SER A 681 -28.67 -26.96 -0.19
CA SER A 681 -28.79 -27.20 -1.63
C SER A 681 -27.44 -27.08 -2.37
N ASP A 682 -26.33 -26.96 -1.64
CA ASP A 682 -24.98 -26.85 -2.22
C ASP A 682 -23.97 -27.71 -1.42
N PRO A 683 -23.65 -28.95 -1.89
CA PRO A 683 -22.72 -29.84 -1.21
C PRO A 683 -21.27 -29.31 -1.14
N ALA A 684 -20.85 -28.51 -2.13
CA ALA A 684 -19.51 -27.94 -2.15
C ALA A 684 -19.36 -26.84 -1.10
N LEU A 685 -20.38 -25.98 -0.96
CA LEU A 685 -20.44 -25.00 0.12
C LEU A 685 -20.49 -25.67 1.50
N ALA A 686 -21.25 -26.76 1.66
CA ALA A 686 -21.30 -27.51 2.91
C ALA A 686 -19.93 -28.09 3.29
N ALA A 687 -19.22 -28.71 2.34
CA ALA A 687 -17.87 -29.23 2.56
C ALA A 687 -16.87 -28.13 2.92
N ALA A 688 -16.89 -26.99 2.21
CA ALA A 688 -16.01 -25.87 2.48
C ALA A 688 -16.26 -25.21 3.86
N VAL A 689 -17.54 -25.13 4.29
CA VAL A 689 -17.89 -24.65 5.63
C VAL A 689 -17.42 -25.62 6.71
N GLU A 690 -17.51 -26.94 6.50
CA GLU A 690 -17.03 -27.91 7.48
C GLU A 690 -15.49 -27.97 7.53
N GLU A 691 -14.79 -27.80 6.40
CA GLU A 691 -13.35 -27.60 6.39
C GLU A 691 -12.93 -26.32 7.15
N ALA A 692 -13.67 -25.21 6.97
CA ALA A 692 -13.45 -23.99 7.72
C ALA A 692 -13.74 -24.16 9.22
N ARG A 693 -14.82 -24.86 9.60
CA ARG A 693 -15.12 -25.23 10.99
C ARG A 693 -14.00 -26.07 11.60
N MET A 694 -13.51 -27.09 10.89
CA MET A 694 -12.35 -27.88 11.32
C MET A 694 -11.07 -27.04 11.43
N ALA A 695 -10.83 -26.09 10.52
CA ALA A 695 -9.67 -25.19 10.57
C ALA A 695 -9.74 -24.27 11.81
N VAL A 696 -10.88 -23.64 12.05
CA VAL A 696 -11.13 -22.84 13.27
C VAL A 696 -11.01 -23.71 14.52
N ALA A 697 -11.59 -24.92 14.53
CA ALA A 697 -11.49 -25.84 15.66
C ALA A 697 -10.03 -26.26 15.95
N ARG A 698 -9.18 -26.46 14.92
CA ARG A 698 -7.75 -26.75 15.09
C ARG A 698 -6.96 -25.57 15.67
N VAL A 699 -7.35 -24.33 15.36
CA VAL A 699 -6.69 -23.10 15.85
C VAL A 699 -7.19 -22.69 17.24
N ALA A 700 -8.50 -22.87 17.51
CA ALA A 700 -9.15 -22.55 18.78
C ALA A 700 -9.01 -23.66 19.83
N SER A 701 -8.71 -24.90 19.41
CA SER A 701 -8.22 -25.92 20.32
C SER A 701 -6.97 -25.43 21.06
N PRO A 702 -6.83 -25.67 22.37
CA PRO A 702 -5.57 -25.46 23.07
C PRO A 702 -4.56 -26.55 22.67
N GLY A 703 -4.16 -26.58 21.40
CA GLY A 703 -3.01 -27.34 20.94
C GLY A 703 -1.81 -26.93 21.79
N ALA A 704 -1.10 -27.92 22.34
CA ALA A 704 -0.02 -27.71 23.30
C ALA A 704 0.91 -26.62 22.78
N SER A 705 0.93 -25.46 23.45
CA SER A 705 1.57 -24.26 22.91
C SER A 705 3.03 -24.58 22.64
N GLY A 706 3.50 -24.26 21.43
CA GLY A 706 4.86 -24.57 21.00
C GLY A 706 5.85 -23.98 21.99
N ARG A 707 6.38 -24.83 22.88
CA ARG A 707 6.96 -24.39 24.17
C ARG A 707 7.98 -23.29 23.91
N PRO A 708 7.71 -22.04 24.33
CA PRO A 708 8.48 -20.89 23.87
C PRO A 708 9.92 -21.10 24.30
N THR A 709 10.82 -21.27 23.33
CA THR A 709 12.19 -21.67 23.61
C THR A 709 12.96 -20.44 24.05
N ILE A 710 13.14 -20.31 25.36
CA ILE A 710 13.86 -19.19 25.96
C ILE A 710 15.36 -19.47 25.79
N VAL A 711 16.05 -18.57 25.09
CA VAL A 711 17.51 -18.56 25.01
C VAL A 711 18.00 -17.40 25.86
N ALA A 712 18.83 -17.68 26.87
CA ALA A 712 19.29 -16.66 27.82
C ALA A 712 20.71 -16.94 28.34
N PRO A 713 21.57 -15.91 28.46
CA PRO A 713 22.82 -16.00 29.21
C PRO A 713 22.61 -16.34 30.70
N VAL A 714 23.59 -17.01 31.32
CA VAL A 714 23.58 -17.29 32.78
C VAL A 714 23.42 -16.01 33.62
N THR A 715 24.09 -14.92 33.26
CA THR A 715 24.00 -13.61 33.94
C THR A 715 22.58 -13.03 33.88
N GLN A 716 21.94 -13.11 32.72
CA GLN A 716 20.55 -12.70 32.51
C GLN A 716 19.57 -13.53 33.35
N LEU A 717 19.78 -14.85 33.46
CA LEU A 717 18.97 -15.72 34.30
C LEU A 717 19.18 -15.46 35.80
N ALA A 718 20.41 -15.12 36.21
CA ALA A 718 20.71 -14.72 37.58
C ALA A 718 19.90 -13.46 37.97
N ASP A 719 19.98 -12.39 37.17
CA ASP A 719 19.23 -11.16 37.42
C ASP A 719 17.71 -11.37 37.36
N ALA A 720 17.20 -12.21 36.45
CA ALA A 720 15.79 -12.59 36.39
C ALA A 720 15.33 -13.37 37.63
N SER A 721 16.17 -14.26 38.17
CA SER A 721 15.89 -15.00 39.41
C SER A 721 15.87 -14.12 40.66
N ILE A 722 16.59 -13.00 40.64
CA ILE A 722 16.63 -12.01 41.72
C ILE A 722 15.42 -11.06 41.63
N CYS A 723 15.15 -10.49 40.45
CA CYS A 723 14.02 -9.60 40.23
C CYS A 723 13.66 -9.48 38.74
N ALA A 724 12.49 -10.04 38.37
CA ALA A 724 11.95 -9.97 37.01
C ALA A 724 11.88 -8.53 36.46
N ARG A 725 11.48 -7.56 37.30
CA ARG A 725 11.45 -6.13 36.90
C ARG A 725 12.84 -5.54 36.67
N ARG A 726 13.86 -5.94 37.44
CA ARG A 726 15.26 -5.50 37.23
C ARG A 726 15.80 -6.07 35.92
N TYR A 727 15.56 -7.35 35.64
CA TYR A 727 15.85 -7.96 34.35
C TYR A 727 15.21 -7.18 33.18
N GLN A 728 13.92 -6.85 33.27
CA GLN A 728 13.22 -6.11 32.21
C GLN A 728 13.88 -4.75 31.93
N LEU A 729 14.21 -3.99 32.99
CA LEU A 729 14.80 -2.66 32.86
C LEU A 729 16.18 -2.72 32.20
N LEU A 730 17.02 -3.68 32.58
CA LEU A 730 18.34 -3.91 31.99
C LEU A 730 18.27 -4.42 30.54
N TYR A 731 17.60 -5.55 30.31
CA TYR A 731 17.83 -6.38 29.12
C TYR A 731 16.71 -6.30 28.07
N GLU A 732 15.46 -6.04 28.47
CA GLU A 732 14.34 -5.86 27.54
C GLU A 732 14.14 -4.38 27.16
N LEU A 733 14.61 -3.45 28.01
CA LEU A 733 14.44 -2.00 27.85
C LEU A 733 15.77 -1.22 27.72
N GLY A 734 16.92 -1.86 27.90
CA GLY A 734 18.24 -1.26 27.65
C GLY A 734 18.57 -0.06 28.52
N LEU A 735 18.13 -0.04 29.78
CA LEU A 735 18.39 1.06 30.71
C LEU A 735 19.61 0.78 31.59
N ASP A 736 20.48 1.77 31.74
CA ASP A 736 21.57 1.72 32.71
C ASP A 736 21.03 1.72 34.15
N GLU A 737 21.59 0.84 35.00
CA GLU A 737 21.26 0.79 36.43
C GLU A 737 21.89 1.94 37.23
N HIS A 738 23.05 2.42 36.79
CA HIS A 738 23.78 3.55 37.38
C HIS A 738 24.21 4.53 36.28
N PRO A 739 23.27 5.31 35.69
CA PRO A 739 23.57 6.22 34.58
C PRO A 739 24.47 7.38 35.02
N ALA A 740 25.74 7.34 34.61
CA ALA A 740 26.69 8.44 34.77
C ALA A 740 26.90 9.18 33.43
N PRO A 741 26.77 10.51 33.36
CA PRO A 741 26.91 11.26 32.11
C PRO A 741 28.30 11.09 31.48
N GLY A 742 28.35 10.55 30.26
CA GLY A 742 29.61 10.36 29.52
C GLY A 742 30.43 9.15 29.93
N ALA A 743 29.84 8.16 30.62
CA ALA A 743 30.55 6.94 30.98
C ALA A 743 31.02 6.14 29.75
N THR A 744 32.34 5.97 29.63
CA THR A 744 32.95 4.79 28.99
C THR A 744 32.56 3.53 29.77
N PRO A 745 32.86 2.30 29.27
CA PRO A 745 32.81 1.12 30.11
C PRO A 745 33.55 1.38 31.43
N SER A 746 33.01 0.86 32.54
CA SER A 746 33.70 1.00 33.83
C SER A 746 35.09 0.37 33.70
N ARG A 747 36.15 1.13 34.03
CA ARG A 747 37.54 0.65 33.92
C ARG A 747 37.76 -0.69 34.64
N ALA A 748 36.98 -0.97 35.69
CA ALA A 748 37.00 -2.26 36.38
C ALA A 748 36.50 -3.45 35.51
N ALA A 749 35.54 -3.23 34.60
CA ALA A 749 35.08 -4.22 33.62
C ALA A 749 36.08 -4.39 32.47
N GLU A 750 36.74 -3.31 32.03
CA GLU A 750 37.84 -3.36 31.06
C GLU A 750 39.01 -4.18 31.62
N MET A 751 39.45 -3.88 32.85
CA MET A 751 40.49 -4.64 33.54
C MET A 751 40.08 -6.10 33.81
N GLY A 752 38.79 -6.35 34.07
CA GLY A 752 38.25 -7.71 34.23
C GLY A 752 38.36 -8.54 32.96
N THR A 753 37.91 -7.98 31.82
CA THR A 753 38.06 -8.59 30.49
C THR A 753 39.52 -8.86 30.16
N LEU A 754 40.42 -7.91 30.43
CA LEU A 754 41.86 -8.08 30.25
C LEU A 754 42.43 -9.22 31.12
N ALA A 755 42.02 -9.31 32.39
CA ALA A 755 42.47 -10.38 33.29
C ALA A 755 42.03 -11.77 32.79
N HIS A 756 40.79 -11.90 32.28
CA HIS A 756 40.32 -13.10 31.60
C HIS A 756 41.16 -13.43 30.37
N LYS A 757 41.34 -12.45 29.48
CA LYS A 757 42.09 -12.62 28.22
C LYS A 757 43.55 -13.05 28.44
N LEU A 758 44.21 -12.46 29.44
CA LEU A 758 45.56 -12.88 29.85
C LEU A 758 45.58 -14.32 30.39
N LEU A 759 44.55 -14.77 31.11
CA LEU A 759 44.45 -16.15 31.62
C LEU A 759 44.06 -17.18 30.55
N GLU A 760 43.28 -16.79 29.53
CA GLU A 760 43.01 -17.58 28.32
C GLU A 760 44.31 -17.87 27.55
N LEU A 761 45.18 -16.87 27.43
CA LEU A 761 46.39 -16.96 26.58
C LEU A 761 47.67 -17.36 27.34
N ALA A 762 47.75 -17.15 28.67
CA ALA A 762 48.95 -17.42 29.46
C ALA A 762 49.45 -18.87 29.31
N PRO A 763 50.73 -19.11 28.96
CA PRO A 763 51.32 -20.45 28.98
C PRO A 763 51.65 -20.86 30.43
N LEU A 764 50.75 -21.61 31.07
CA LEU A 764 50.79 -21.91 32.51
C LEU A 764 52.09 -22.62 32.96
N GLY A 765 52.70 -23.41 32.07
CA GLY A 765 53.94 -24.16 32.32
C GLY A 765 55.25 -23.36 32.24
N LEU A 766 55.22 -22.05 31.97
CA LEU A 766 56.46 -21.25 31.86
C LEU A 766 57.26 -21.18 33.18
N PRO A 767 58.61 -21.22 33.12
CA PRO A 767 59.47 -20.94 34.27
C PRO A 767 59.22 -19.55 34.86
N ARG A 768 59.35 -19.42 36.20
CA ARG A 768 58.95 -18.21 36.93
C ARG A 768 59.60 -16.92 36.40
N GLY A 769 60.86 -16.97 35.98
CA GLY A 769 61.59 -15.83 35.42
C GLY A 769 61.11 -15.37 34.04
N GLU A 770 60.44 -16.24 33.27
CA GLU A 770 59.96 -15.92 31.92
C GLU A 770 58.51 -15.43 31.90
N ARG A 771 57.72 -15.77 32.93
CA ARG A 771 56.28 -15.44 33.05
C ARG A 771 56.00 -13.95 32.86
N GLN A 772 56.77 -13.07 33.50
CA GLN A 772 56.57 -11.62 33.40
C GLN A 772 56.75 -11.11 31.96
N ALA A 773 57.78 -11.59 31.26
CA ALA A 773 58.04 -11.23 29.87
C ALA A 773 57.03 -11.85 28.90
N ALA A 774 56.40 -12.98 29.24
CA ALA A 774 55.28 -13.53 28.48
C ALA A 774 53.99 -12.73 28.68
N LEU A 775 53.62 -12.41 29.93
CA LEU A 775 52.42 -11.63 30.24
C LEU A 775 52.50 -10.20 29.67
N LEU A 776 53.66 -9.54 29.69
CA LEU A 776 53.86 -8.24 29.06
C LEU A 776 53.65 -8.30 27.53
N ARG A 777 54.10 -9.37 26.86
CA ARG A 777 53.86 -9.56 25.41
C ARG A 777 52.39 -9.86 25.09
N LEU A 778 51.68 -10.54 25.98
CA LEU A 778 50.22 -10.76 25.83
C LEU A 778 49.43 -9.46 26.07
N LEU A 779 49.86 -8.61 26.99
CA LEU A 779 49.25 -7.30 27.22
C LEU A 779 49.38 -6.39 25.99
N ASP A 780 50.58 -6.32 25.41
CA ASP A 780 50.89 -5.55 24.18
C ASP A 780 50.06 -6.03 22.98
N LEU A 781 49.90 -7.36 22.82
CA LEU A 781 49.05 -7.96 21.77
C LEU A 781 47.56 -7.63 21.91
N GLU A 782 47.06 -7.47 23.13
CA GLU A 782 45.68 -7.05 23.41
C GLU A 782 45.54 -5.50 23.49
N GLY A 783 46.60 -4.76 23.16
CA GLY A 783 46.60 -3.28 23.06
C GLY A 783 46.70 -2.55 24.39
N GLY A 784 47.12 -3.22 25.47
CA GLY A 784 47.30 -2.60 26.79
C GLY A 784 48.70 -2.01 27.01
N ASP A 785 48.77 -0.88 27.69
CA ASP A 785 50.03 -0.24 28.11
C ASP A 785 50.49 -0.74 29.48
N GLY A 786 51.68 -1.36 29.57
CA GLY A 786 52.28 -1.81 30.82
C GLY A 786 52.71 -0.69 31.77
N ALA A 787 52.73 0.57 31.33
CA ALA A 787 52.95 1.75 32.17
C ALA A 787 51.65 2.27 32.84
N ASP A 788 50.46 1.82 32.42
CA ASP A 788 49.21 2.12 33.13
C ASP A 788 49.18 1.35 34.46
N PRO A 789 49.03 2.04 35.63
CA PRO A 789 48.95 1.38 36.92
C PRO A 789 47.84 0.32 37.03
N ALA A 790 46.74 0.45 36.29
CA ALA A 790 45.65 -0.52 36.28
C ALA A 790 46.00 -1.80 35.50
N HIS A 791 46.70 -1.68 34.36
CA HIS A 791 47.24 -2.85 33.66
C HIS A 791 48.36 -3.52 34.47
N ALA A 792 49.19 -2.75 35.16
CA ALA A 792 50.21 -3.26 36.08
C ALA A 792 49.59 -4.03 37.27
N ASP A 793 48.51 -3.51 37.88
CA ASP A 793 47.72 -4.20 38.91
C ASP A 793 47.18 -5.55 38.38
N VAL A 794 46.69 -5.59 37.14
CA VAL A 794 46.20 -6.83 36.47
C VAL A 794 47.33 -7.81 36.19
N LEU A 795 48.46 -7.36 35.62
CA LEU A 795 49.64 -8.19 35.36
C LEU A 795 50.14 -8.84 36.65
N ALA A 796 50.24 -8.06 37.74
CA ALA A 796 50.66 -8.57 39.04
C ALA A 796 49.64 -9.56 39.63
N ALA A 797 48.34 -9.32 39.47
CA ALA A 797 47.29 -10.24 39.92
C ALA A 797 47.27 -11.58 39.15
N VAL A 798 47.46 -11.53 37.83
CA VAL A 798 47.57 -12.73 36.97
C VAL A 798 48.88 -13.48 37.27
N GLY A 799 50.01 -12.77 37.35
CA GLY A 799 51.31 -13.37 37.70
C GLY A 799 51.32 -14.05 39.07
N ALA A 800 50.70 -13.42 40.08
CA ALA A 800 50.55 -14.01 41.40
C ALA A 800 49.63 -15.24 41.42
N TYR A 801 48.64 -15.32 40.52
CA TYR A 801 47.85 -16.54 40.34
C TYR A 801 48.63 -17.66 39.63
N LEU A 802 49.52 -17.36 38.67
CA LEU A 802 50.32 -18.40 38.01
C LEU A 802 51.26 -19.15 38.99
N ASP A 803 51.64 -18.52 40.09
CA ASP A 803 52.45 -19.12 41.17
C ASP A 803 51.62 -19.97 42.16
N ASP A 804 50.28 -20.01 42.02
CA ASP A 804 49.37 -20.73 42.91
C ASP A 804 49.33 -22.26 42.65
N PRO A 805 49.12 -23.12 43.68
CA PRO A 805 48.96 -24.57 43.51
C PRO A 805 47.88 -25.00 42.50
N LEU A 806 46.77 -24.25 42.35
CA LEU A 806 45.73 -24.53 41.36
C LEU A 806 46.21 -24.24 39.94
N ALA A 807 46.90 -23.12 39.71
CA ALA A 807 47.51 -22.83 38.41
C ALA A 807 48.61 -23.85 38.07
N ALA A 808 49.40 -24.27 39.05
CA ALA A 808 50.37 -25.36 38.88
C ALA A 808 49.71 -26.73 38.63
N ARG A 809 48.51 -26.97 39.17
CA ARG A 809 47.68 -28.16 38.90
C ARG A 809 47.13 -28.14 37.48
N MET A 810 46.62 -26.99 37.02
CA MET A 810 46.25 -26.76 35.61
C MET A 810 47.45 -26.92 34.67
N ALA A 811 48.64 -26.42 35.03
CA ALA A 811 49.86 -26.57 34.22
C ALA A 811 50.33 -28.03 34.08
N ARG A 812 49.97 -28.91 35.03
CA ARG A 812 50.22 -30.36 34.97
C ARG A 812 49.14 -31.13 34.20
N ALA A 813 48.03 -30.49 33.83
CA ALA A 813 47.03 -31.09 32.94
C ALA A 813 47.57 -31.08 31.50
N GLY A 814 48.09 -32.23 31.07
CA GLY A 814 48.79 -32.39 29.79
C GLY A 814 47.88 -32.48 28.56
N GLY A 815 48.20 -33.43 27.67
CA GLY A 815 47.66 -33.54 26.31
C GLY A 815 46.12 -33.47 26.18
N PRO A 816 45.62 -33.00 25.03
CA PRO A 816 44.27 -32.44 24.96
C PRO A 816 43.13 -33.48 24.96
N PRO A 817 41.96 -33.16 25.53
CA PRO A 817 41.64 -31.98 26.32
C PRO A 817 41.30 -32.34 27.78
N ARG A 818 42.30 -32.35 28.67
CA ARG A 818 42.09 -32.39 30.13
C ARG A 818 41.97 -31.01 30.78
N LEU A 819 42.23 -29.95 30.02
CA LEU A 819 41.98 -28.57 30.42
C LEU A 819 41.37 -27.82 29.23
N HIS A 820 40.22 -27.20 29.46
CA HIS A 820 39.62 -26.23 28.56
C HIS A 820 39.66 -24.85 29.24
N ARG A 821 39.87 -23.80 28.45
CA ARG A 821 39.73 -22.40 28.87
C ARG A 821 38.74 -21.70 27.95
N GLU A 822 38.02 -20.71 28.48
CA GLU A 822 37.02 -19.93 27.76
C GLU A 822 35.99 -20.80 26.99
N LEU A 823 35.56 -21.93 27.58
CA LEU A 823 34.77 -22.96 26.93
C LEU A 823 33.29 -22.52 26.80
N PRO A 824 32.77 -22.22 25.59
CA PRO A 824 31.37 -21.84 25.42
C PRO A 824 30.45 -23.06 25.54
N PHE A 825 29.29 -22.89 26.17
CA PHE A 825 28.29 -23.94 26.31
C PHE A 825 26.86 -23.46 25.99
N ALA A 826 26.02 -24.42 25.60
CA ALA A 826 24.58 -24.25 25.41
C ALA A 826 23.85 -25.42 26.08
N LEU A 827 23.51 -25.25 27.35
CA LEU A 827 22.81 -26.26 28.17
C LEU A 827 21.31 -26.17 27.89
N ARG A 828 20.72 -27.23 27.31
CA ARG A 828 19.26 -27.37 27.22
C ARG A 828 18.72 -27.93 28.55
N VAL A 829 17.70 -27.27 29.07
CA VAL A 829 16.88 -27.72 30.19
C VAL A 829 15.43 -27.81 29.71
N ASP A 830 14.75 -28.93 29.94
CA ASP A 830 13.39 -29.17 29.45
C ASP A 830 12.47 -29.62 30.60
N PRO A 831 11.71 -28.70 31.24
CA PRO A 831 10.99 -28.95 32.50
C PRO A 831 9.82 -29.94 32.43
N GLY A 832 9.63 -30.64 31.30
CA GLY A 832 8.51 -31.57 31.07
C GLY A 832 7.12 -30.92 31.02
N THR A 833 6.96 -29.69 31.53
CA THR A 833 5.69 -28.97 31.74
C THR A 833 5.76 -27.47 31.38
N GLY A 834 6.89 -26.81 31.61
CA GLY A 834 7.12 -25.38 31.33
C GLY A 834 7.71 -25.07 29.93
N PRO A 835 8.26 -23.86 29.72
CA PRO A 835 8.98 -23.50 28.49
C PRO A 835 10.30 -24.27 28.36
N SER A 836 10.74 -24.55 27.13
CA SER A 836 12.08 -25.12 26.91
C SER A 836 13.14 -24.04 27.09
N LEU A 837 14.20 -24.31 27.84
CA LEU A 837 15.24 -23.33 28.17
C LEU A 837 16.58 -23.75 27.56
N VAL A 838 17.26 -22.80 26.92
CA VAL A 838 18.65 -22.95 26.45
C VAL A 838 19.51 -21.91 27.16
N VAL A 839 20.16 -22.37 28.21
CA VAL A 839 21.11 -21.58 29.00
C VAL A 839 22.42 -21.47 28.22
N ARG A 840 22.87 -20.24 27.97
CA ARG A 840 24.18 -19.98 27.33
C ARG A 840 25.17 -19.41 28.34
N GLY A 841 26.42 -19.82 28.23
CA GLY A 841 27.51 -19.29 29.04
C GLY A 841 28.87 -19.68 28.48
N GLN A 842 29.91 -19.31 29.21
CA GLN A 842 31.30 -19.57 28.90
C GLN A 842 32.01 -19.89 30.21
N LEU A 843 32.70 -21.03 30.29
CA LEU A 843 33.45 -21.44 31.47
C LEU A 843 34.88 -20.91 31.34
N ASP A 844 35.28 -19.99 32.22
CA ASP A 844 36.60 -19.35 32.19
C ASP A 844 37.71 -20.42 32.15
N ALA A 845 37.59 -21.47 32.98
CA ALA A 845 38.21 -22.77 32.71
C ALA A 845 37.40 -23.99 33.23
N LEU A 846 37.64 -25.14 32.59
CA LEU A 846 37.19 -26.46 33.04
C LEU A 846 38.40 -27.42 33.03
N LEU A 847 38.83 -27.82 34.22
CA LEU A 847 39.89 -28.78 34.45
C LEU A 847 39.30 -30.17 34.72
N VAL A 848 39.83 -31.22 34.09
CA VAL A 848 39.44 -32.62 34.30
C VAL A 848 40.68 -33.42 34.67
N ASP A 849 40.90 -33.62 35.97
CA ASP A 849 42.11 -34.22 36.51
C ASP A 849 41.83 -35.34 37.53
N GLY A 850 42.31 -36.55 37.20
CA GLY A 850 42.02 -37.76 37.95
C GLY A 850 40.53 -38.08 37.98
N ASP A 851 40.03 -38.42 39.15
CA ASP A 851 38.64 -38.82 39.40
C ASP A 851 37.73 -37.60 39.72
N SER A 852 38.03 -36.43 39.16
CA SER A 852 37.21 -35.21 39.35
C SER A 852 37.31 -34.22 38.20
N ALA A 853 36.28 -33.40 38.04
CA ALA A 853 36.34 -32.19 37.25
C ALA A 853 36.24 -30.95 38.17
N THR A 854 36.80 -29.84 37.75
CA THR A 854 36.77 -28.56 38.48
C THR A 854 36.49 -27.43 37.50
N VAL A 855 35.32 -26.80 37.63
CA VAL A 855 35.02 -25.50 37.03
C VAL A 855 35.83 -24.44 37.76
N ILE A 856 36.48 -23.53 37.03
CA ILE A 856 37.21 -22.41 37.59
C ILE A 856 36.63 -21.13 36.98
N ASP A 857 36.27 -20.17 37.83
CA ASP A 857 35.70 -18.88 37.48
C ASP A 857 36.58 -17.77 38.10
N TYR A 858 37.06 -16.84 37.27
CA TYR A 858 38.00 -15.78 37.66
C TYR A 858 37.27 -14.46 37.86
N LYS A 859 37.53 -13.76 38.98
CA LYS A 859 36.97 -12.43 39.24
C LYS A 859 38.05 -11.48 39.77
N LEU A 860 38.33 -10.43 38.99
CA LEU A 860 39.21 -9.34 39.40
C LEU A 860 38.45 -8.42 40.39
N SER A 861 38.62 -8.65 41.69
CA SER A 861 37.93 -7.86 42.73
C SER A 861 38.72 -7.72 44.03
N ARG A 862 38.62 -6.52 44.61
CA ARG A 862 39.13 -6.19 45.96
C ARG A 862 38.18 -6.73 47.06
N GLY A 863 36.90 -6.95 46.75
CA GLY A 863 35.92 -7.59 47.65
C GLY A 863 36.00 -9.13 47.65
N SER A 864 35.18 -9.80 48.47
CA SER A 864 35.16 -11.27 48.60
C SER A 864 33.77 -11.86 48.89
N GLU A 865 32.72 -11.32 48.26
CA GLU A 865 31.34 -11.78 48.42
C GLU A 865 31.01 -12.90 47.42
N ALA A 866 31.48 -14.12 47.70
CA ALA A 866 31.22 -15.29 46.86
C ALA A 866 29.72 -15.60 46.68
N ALA A 867 28.88 -15.20 47.63
CA ALA A 867 27.42 -15.35 47.57
C ALA A 867 26.80 -14.77 46.29
N ARG A 868 27.32 -13.63 45.79
CA ARG A 868 26.84 -12.98 44.56
C ARG A 868 27.00 -13.86 43.31
N TYR A 869 28.03 -14.70 43.28
CA TYR A 869 28.34 -15.56 42.13
C TYR A 869 27.69 -16.95 42.22
N ARG A 870 26.98 -17.27 43.31
CA ARG A 870 26.44 -18.62 43.55
C ARG A 870 25.54 -19.13 42.42
N PHE A 871 24.66 -18.29 41.87
CA PHE A 871 23.80 -18.68 40.74
C PHE A 871 24.62 -19.03 39.48
N GLN A 872 25.67 -18.26 39.21
CA GLN A 872 26.56 -18.48 38.06
C GLN A 872 27.36 -19.77 38.24
N LEU A 873 28.00 -19.96 39.40
CA LEU A 873 28.76 -21.16 39.75
C LEU A 873 27.89 -22.43 39.77
N ASP A 874 26.66 -22.33 40.26
CA ASP A 874 25.68 -23.43 40.23
C ASP A 874 25.34 -23.80 38.78
N ALA A 875 24.98 -22.82 37.92
CA ALA A 875 24.67 -23.06 36.52
C ALA A 875 25.88 -23.61 35.74
N TYR A 876 27.10 -23.15 36.05
CA TYR A 876 28.34 -23.61 35.45
C TYR A 876 28.68 -25.05 35.90
N ALA A 877 28.45 -25.40 37.16
CA ALA A 877 28.64 -26.77 37.65
C ALA A 877 27.68 -27.75 36.96
N LEU A 878 26.41 -27.39 36.77
CA LEU A 878 25.45 -28.20 36.01
C LEU A 878 25.82 -28.30 34.52
N ALA A 879 26.35 -27.22 33.92
CA ALA A 879 26.84 -27.28 32.54
C ALA A 879 28.05 -28.21 32.40
N ALA A 880 29.01 -28.15 33.33
CA ALA A 880 30.18 -29.02 33.36
C ALA A 880 29.82 -30.49 33.64
N ASP A 881 28.85 -30.77 34.52
CA ASP A 881 28.31 -32.11 34.79
C ASP A 881 27.78 -32.77 33.50
N ARG A 882 27.01 -32.02 32.72
CA ARG A 882 26.49 -32.47 31.41
C ARG A 882 27.57 -32.51 30.30
N LEU A 883 28.68 -31.79 30.46
CA LEU A 883 29.83 -31.85 29.52
C LEU A 883 30.76 -33.04 29.80
N VAL A 884 30.82 -33.54 31.04
CA VAL A 884 31.55 -34.78 31.40
C VAL A 884 30.64 -36.02 31.46
N ASP A 885 29.38 -35.89 31.02
CA ASP A 885 28.34 -36.94 31.05
C ASP A 885 28.18 -37.62 32.42
N GLY A 886 28.34 -36.84 33.51
CA GLY A 886 28.31 -37.32 34.89
C GLY A 886 29.45 -38.28 35.28
N ALA A 887 30.45 -38.52 34.41
CA ALA A 887 31.48 -39.55 34.60
C ALA A 887 32.46 -39.27 35.76
N VAL A 888 32.61 -38.01 36.17
CA VAL A 888 33.42 -37.60 37.32
C VAL A 888 32.74 -36.51 38.15
N PRO A 889 32.87 -36.48 39.49
CA PRO A 889 32.30 -35.45 40.34
C PRO A 889 32.83 -34.05 40.02
N VAL A 890 31.92 -33.11 39.79
CA VAL A 890 32.22 -31.72 39.41
C VAL A 890 32.28 -30.80 40.63
N ARG A 891 33.47 -30.26 40.89
CA ARG A 891 33.75 -29.16 41.84
C ARG A 891 33.64 -27.81 41.14
N SER A 892 33.51 -26.72 41.91
CA SER A 892 33.66 -25.36 41.40
C SER A 892 34.60 -24.53 42.28
N ALA A 893 35.42 -23.68 41.66
CA ALA A 893 36.42 -22.85 42.31
C ALA A 893 36.26 -21.39 41.87
N LEU A 894 35.99 -20.49 42.82
CA LEU A 894 35.93 -19.05 42.57
C LEU A 894 37.30 -18.42 42.91
N VAL A 895 37.95 -17.82 41.93
CA VAL A 895 39.31 -17.27 42.04
C VAL A 895 39.27 -15.74 42.02
N PHE A 896 39.45 -15.13 43.18
CA PHE A 896 39.62 -13.68 43.32
C PHE A 896 41.08 -13.29 43.01
N LEU A 897 41.31 -12.72 41.83
CA LEU A 897 42.64 -12.32 41.34
C LEU A 897 43.12 -11.05 42.07
N ARG A 898 44.31 -11.10 42.68
CA ARG A 898 44.88 -10.01 43.47
C ARG A 898 46.41 -10.04 43.43
N ALA A 899 47.05 -8.86 43.32
CA ALA A 899 48.51 -8.72 43.25
C ALA A 899 49.29 -9.20 44.50
N LYS A 900 48.62 -9.43 45.63
CA LYS A 900 49.21 -9.98 46.87
C LYS A 900 49.03 -11.50 47.00
N GLY A 901 48.69 -12.20 45.91
CA GLY A 901 48.28 -13.60 45.91
C GLY A 901 46.76 -13.75 45.77
N PRO A 902 46.27 -14.76 45.02
CA PRO A 902 44.84 -14.98 44.82
C PRO A 902 44.14 -15.40 46.13
N ARG A 903 42.83 -15.19 46.21
CA ARG A 903 41.96 -15.89 47.17
C ARG A 903 41.07 -16.85 46.39
N ILE A 904 41.20 -18.14 46.68
CA ILE A 904 40.45 -19.20 46.01
C ILE A 904 39.43 -19.78 47.00
N GLU A 905 38.18 -19.91 46.55
CA GLU A 905 37.11 -20.57 47.29
C GLU A 905 36.62 -21.77 46.48
N GLU A 906 37.18 -22.95 46.77
CA GLU A 906 36.71 -24.22 46.22
C GLU A 906 35.43 -24.69 46.95
N GLN A 907 34.53 -25.31 46.20
CA GLN A 907 33.26 -25.87 46.66
C GLN A 907 33.23 -27.36 46.35
N ALA A 908 32.76 -28.14 47.33
CA ALA A 908 32.62 -29.60 47.21
C ALA A 908 31.70 -30.00 46.04
N PRO A 909 31.84 -31.23 45.49
CA PRO A 909 31.02 -31.68 44.39
C PRO A 909 29.52 -31.59 44.65
N ARG A 910 28.75 -31.19 43.65
CA ARG A 910 27.29 -31.12 43.74
C ARG A 910 26.71 -32.54 43.67
N GLU A 911 25.96 -32.94 44.69
CA GLU A 911 25.18 -34.18 44.64
C GLU A 911 24.09 -34.13 43.55
N ALA A 912 23.68 -35.29 43.03
CA ALA A 912 22.57 -35.37 42.06
C ALA A 912 21.25 -34.75 42.58
N GLY A 913 21.05 -34.72 43.90
CA GLY A 913 19.92 -34.01 44.54
C GLY A 913 20.09 -32.49 44.56
N GLU A 914 21.31 -31.95 44.55
CA GLU A 914 21.55 -30.51 44.39
C GLU A 914 21.56 -30.09 42.92
N LEU A 915 22.11 -30.89 42.00
CA LEU A 915 22.04 -30.66 40.55
C LEU A 915 20.59 -30.49 40.06
N ARG A 916 19.66 -31.36 40.48
CA ARG A 916 18.21 -31.18 40.20
C ARG A 916 17.61 -29.89 40.79
N ARG A 917 18.12 -29.41 41.93
CA ARG A 917 17.73 -28.11 42.54
C ARG A 917 18.42 -26.90 41.91
N ILE A 918 19.45 -27.10 41.09
CA ILE A 918 20.02 -26.08 40.19
C ILE A 918 19.18 -26.01 38.92
N GLU A 919 18.87 -27.16 38.32
CA GLU A 919 18.05 -27.29 37.11
C GLU A 919 16.67 -26.62 37.30
N GLY A 920 15.93 -26.96 38.36
CA GLY A 920 14.65 -26.32 38.69
C GLY A 920 14.72 -24.81 39.00
N ARG A 921 15.88 -24.27 39.42
CA ARG A 921 16.07 -22.81 39.59
C ARG A 921 16.25 -22.12 38.24
N LEU A 922 16.95 -22.76 37.29
CA LEU A 922 17.08 -22.27 35.92
C LEU A 922 15.72 -22.31 35.20
N GLU A 923 14.95 -23.39 35.36
CA GLU A 923 13.58 -23.53 34.83
C GLU A 923 12.63 -22.44 35.36
N SER A 924 12.70 -22.15 36.66
CA SER A 924 11.92 -21.07 37.28
C SER A 924 12.28 -19.70 36.69
N ALA A 925 13.58 -19.38 36.57
CA ALA A 925 14.04 -18.15 35.92
C ALA A 925 13.61 -18.06 34.45
N GLY A 926 13.74 -19.16 33.68
CA GLY A 926 13.25 -19.25 32.30
C GLY A 926 11.74 -19.06 32.16
N SER A 927 10.97 -19.56 33.13
CA SER A 927 9.52 -19.40 33.20
C SER A 927 9.12 -17.95 33.49
N VAL A 928 9.85 -17.25 34.38
CA VAL A 928 9.71 -15.81 34.61
C VAL A 928 9.97 -15.01 33.32
N LEU A 929 11.00 -15.35 32.55
CA LEU A 929 11.29 -14.70 31.27
C LEU A 929 10.19 -14.95 30.23
N ALA A 930 9.69 -16.18 30.13
CA ALA A 930 8.61 -16.52 29.21
C ALA A 930 7.32 -15.76 29.56
N GLU A 931 6.94 -15.71 30.84
CA GLU A 931 5.71 -15.07 31.29
C GLU A 931 5.77 -13.54 31.18
N GLY A 932 6.91 -12.94 31.52
CA GLY A 932 7.14 -11.51 31.37
C GLY A 932 7.06 -11.05 29.91
N ARG A 933 7.64 -11.81 28.97
CA ARG A 933 7.52 -11.56 27.52
C ARG A 933 6.10 -11.79 26.99
N ARG A 934 5.42 -12.84 27.47
CA ARG A 934 4.05 -13.21 27.04
C ARG A 934 2.98 -12.22 27.50
N THR A 935 3.14 -11.62 28.68
CA THR A 935 2.09 -10.81 29.32
C THR A 935 2.45 -9.33 29.49
N GLY A 936 3.71 -8.95 29.28
CA GLY A 936 4.24 -7.63 29.62
C GLY A 936 4.34 -7.37 31.14
N ARG A 937 3.98 -8.33 32.00
CA ARG A 937 3.99 -8.18 33.46
C ARG A 937 5.29 -8.69 34.05
N TRP A 938 6.08 -7.77 34.59
CA TRP A 938 7.37 -8.07 35.23
C TRP A 938 7.30 -7.66 36.71
N PRO A 939 7.11 -8.60 37.64
CA PRO A 939 6.95 -8.29 39.06
C PRO A 939 8.23 -7.68 39.66
N ARG A 940 8.04 -6.67 40.54
CA ARG A 940 9.09 -6.11 41.40
C ARG A 940 9.11 -6.87 42.72
N ILE A 941 10.30 -7.02 43.31
CA ILE A 941 10.49 -7.40 44.71
C ILE A 941 10.16 -6.22 45.64
N ASP A 942 10.23 -6.42 46.95
CA ASP A 942 10.04 -5.37 47.96
C ASP A 942 11.25 -4.40 48.04
N VAL A 943 11.06 -3.26 48.71
CA VAL A 943 12.06 -2.19 48.78
C VAL A 943 13.27 -2.56 49.64
N ALA A 944 13.12 -3.44 50.65
CA ALA A 944 14.24 -3.86 51.50
C ALA A 944 15.16 -4.83 50.74
N ARG A 945 14.58 -5.82 50.05
CA ARG A 945 15.28 -6.73 49.14
C ARG A 945 15.93 -5.99 47.97
N CYS A 946 15.28 -4.97 47.42
CA CYS A 946 15.89 -4.08 46.41
C CYS A 946 17.12 -3.32 46.95
N ARG A 947 17.09 -2.87 48.22
CA ARG A 947 18.25 -2.23 48.87
C ARG A 947 19.38 -3.22 49.16
N GLU A 948 19.05 -4.42 49.66
CA GLU A 948 20.00 -5.51 49.94
C GLU A 948 20.84 -5.88 48.71
N ILE A 949 20.23 -5.96 47.52
CA ILE A 949 20.94 -6.27 46.26
C ILE A 949 21.58 -5.05 45.57
N GLY A 950 21.49 -3.85 46.16
CA GLY A 950 22.04 -2.62 45.57
C GLY A 950 21.33 -2.14 44.29
N CYS A 951 20.05 -2.46 44.09
CA CYS A 951 19.30 -2.21 42.85
C CYS A 951 19.22 -0.69 42.53
N GLY A 952 19.91 -0.24 41.47
CA GLY A 952 19.90 1.17 41.06
C GLY A 952 18.53 1.66 40.60
N PHE A 953 17.63 0.74 40.22
CA PHE A 953 16.26 1.05 39.85
C PHE A 953 15.29 1.23 41.02
N VAL A 954 15.72 1.20 42.29
CA VAL A 954 14.88 1.42 43.49
C VAL A 954 13.90 2.59 43.30
N ARG A 955 14.40 3.78 42.97
CA ARG A 955 13.58 4.99 42.82
C ARG A 955 12.58 4.89 41.66
N ARG A 956 12.94 4.19 40.57
CA ARG A 956 12.08 3.92 39.40
C ARG A 956 11.02 2.85 39.68
N CYS A 957 11.24 1.99 40.68
CA CYS A 957 10.31 0.92 41.07
C CYS A 957 9.42 1.27 42.26
N HIS A 958 9.86 2.13 43.18
CA HIS A 958 9.19 2.43 44.46
C HIS A 958 8.92 3.93 44.72
N GLY A 959 9.47 4.85 43.91
CA GLY A 959 9.27 6.28 44.13
C GLY A 959 9.91 6.78 45.43
N ALA A 960 9.17 7.57 46.20
CA ALA A 960 9.65 8.22 47.43
C ALA A 960 10.05 7.23 48.55
N GLU A 961 9.41 6.05 48.62
CA GLU A 961 9.77 4.98 49.57
C GLU A 961 11.24 4.53 49.42
N GLY A 962 11.85 4.80 48.27
CA GLY A 962 13.26 4.50 47.99
C GLY A 962 14.27 5.47 48.62
N GLU A 963 13.86 6.66 49.07
CA GLU A 963 14.80 7.75 49.41
C GLU A 963 15.30 7.75 50.87
N GLU A 964 14.64 7.06 51.80
CA GLU A 964 15.02 7.14 53.21
C GLU A 964 16.30 6.35 53.58
N VAL A 965 17.17 7.06 54.32
CA VAL A 965 18.42 6.62 54.99
C VAL A 965 19.56 6.17 54.08
N GLY A 966 20.44 7.12 53.75
CA GLY A 966 21.74 6.88 53.08
C GLY A 966 22.86 7.86 53.43
N SER A 967 22.69 8.69 54.47
CA SER A 967 23.58 9.84 54.78
C SER A 967 24.15 9.81 56.21
N ARG A 968 24.91 8.76 56.55
CA ARG A 968 25.70 8.71 57.80
C ARG A 968 27.08 8.08 57.64
N ALA A 969 28.09 8.83 58.08
CA ALA A 969 29.45 8.41 58.43
C ALA A 969 30.28 7.64 57.37
N VAL A 970 31.07 8.41 56.61
CA VAL A 970 32.46 8.04 56.34
C VAL A 970 33.34 8.92 57.24
N PRO A 971 34.20 8.34 58.09
CA PRO A 971 35.39 9.00 58.63
C PRO A 971 36.53 9.02 57.59
#